data_AF-A0AAV0WJS5-F1
#
_entry.id   AF-A0AAV0WJS5-F1
#
_cell.length_a   1.000
_cell.length_b   1.000
_cell.length_c   1.000
_cell.angle_alpha   90.00
_cell.angle_beta   90.00
_cell.angle_gamma   90.00
#
_symmetry.space_group_name_H-M   'P 1'
#
loop_
_entity.id
_entity.type
_entity.pdbx_description
1 polymer ?
#
loop_
_entity_poly.entity_id
_entity_poly.type
_entity_poly.pdbx_seq_one_letter_code
_entity_poly.pdbx_strand_id
1 'polypeptide(L)'
;MKVIFRVLRSYYGSSILNKYKSSSSFMFTSYRSSSENTEGRTEATLKYQNIPSENIRNFSIIAHVDHGKSTLADRLLELTNTICIEEGKAQVLDRLQVEKERGITVKAQTASLFYKSRVDDQLYLLNLIDTPGHVDFSNEVSRSLSACQGVILLVDANQGVQAQTVANFYLAFCQNLIIVPVLNKVDLKNANPEKVEEQLRVLFDIEPETVLRISAKQGTGVEDLLESIVTRLPPPVANRQAPFKALIFDSWFDKYRGAVVLIYVQDGCVKEGDIITTVYSQTTYTVKNVGILRPTEFNTGTLVGGQVGFLTCNIRSAKEAHIGDTIHLKDEPVEPFPGFKPAQPMVFAGLFPMDQSLHMEMKSALERLTLNDSAVSITTESSPALGLGWRLGFLGLLHLDVFNQRLEQEYNAQAIMTAPSVTYKAKVTSKKLIEKYGSDEFSFSNPMDFPDPTFTVALYEPFILGTIITPDEYLGGVLSLCMEKRGVQKSSTNIDNTRIMIQCYFPLNEIVIDFHDTLKSITSGFGSFSYEDHGYELSNLIKLNILLNGNVVEELGTIVHASKAVSLGRKMVLKLVDMIPRQMFQIAIQASVKGKIIARETLKAYRKDVTSKLCGKRGGDITRKMKLIKQQSDAKKKMKMVGNIEIPRDTFINVLKR
;
A
#
# COMPACT_ATOMS: atom_id res chain seq x y z
N MET A 1 -42.36 -57.28 -9.06
CA MET A 1 -43.84 -57.29 -8.92
C MET A 1 -44.18 -56.51 -7.66
N LYS A 2 -44.45 -55.20 -7.67
CA LYS A 2 -45.70 -54.56 -8.13
C LYS A 2 -46.89 -55.52 -8.10
N VAL A 3 -47.86 -55.15 -7.28
CA VAL A 3 -49.16 -55.80 -7.03
C VAL A 3 -49.06 -57.02 -6.10
N ILE A 4 -50.00 -57.11 -5.16
CA ILE A 4 -50.25 -58.24 -4.24
C ILE A 4 -49.44 -58.24 -2.92
N PHE A 5 -49.34 -57.07 -2.27
CA PHE A 5 -49.32 -56.98 -0.80
C PHE A 5 -50.74 -56.95 -0.21
N ARG A 6 -51.74 -57.48 -0.95
CA ARG A 6 -53.18 -57.24 -0.69
C ARG A 6 -53.99 -58.46 -0.23
N VAL A 7 -53.43 -59.63 0.10
CA VAL A 7 -54.32 -60.80 0.33
C VAL A 7 -54.19 -61.58 1.64
N LEU A 8 -53.11 -61.53 2.45
CA LEU A 8 -53.04 -62.44 3.61
C LEU A 8 -52.30 -61.83 4.82
N ARG A 9 -52.70 -60.75 5.49
CA ARG A 9 -53.93 -60.50 6.28
C ARG A 9 -54.75 -61.69 6.81
N SER A 10 -54.13 -62.85 7.07
CA SER A 10 -54.88 -64.03 7.55
C SER A 10 -54.47 -64.63 8.89
N TYR A 11 -53.29 -64.38 9.49
CA TYR A 11 -52.86 -65.32 10.52
C TYR A 11 -52.80 -64.89 11.98
N TYR A 12 -52.67 -63.62 12.36
CA TYR A 12 -52.80 -63.28 13.78
C TYR A 12 -53.49 -61.93 13.98
N GLY A 13 -54.71 -62.01 14.51
CA GLY A 13 -55.57 -60.90 14.83
C GLY A 13 -55.28 -60.27 16.19
N SER A 14 -55.72 -59.00 16.29
CA SER A 14 -56.34 -58.34 17.44
C SER A 14 -55.60 -58.44 18.78
N SER A 15 -55.07 -57.38 19.37
CA SER A 15 -55.81 -56.16 19.68
C SER A 15 -54.87 -55.21 20.43
N ILE A 16 -54.74 -53.98 19.93
CA ILE A 16 -54.72 -52.72 20.69
C ILE A 16 -54.73 -51.65 19.58
N LEU A 17 -55.94 -51.17 19.33
CA LEU A 17 -56.22 -50.10 18.39
C LEU A 17 -56.00 -48.76 19.11
N ASN A 18 -55.38 -47.84 18.36
CA ASN A 18 -55.64 -46.40 18.34
C ASN A 18 -55.21 -45.51 19.52
N LYS A 19 -54.20 -44.66 19.25
CA LYS A 19 -54.47 -43.32 18.68
C LYS A 19 -53.22 -42.68 18.04
N TYR A 20 -53.31 -42.56 16.71
CA TYR A 20 -52.81 -41.48 15.85
C TYR A 20 -51.97 -40.31 16.42
N LYS A 21 -50.94 -39.97 15.61
CA LYS A 21 -50.44 -38.64 15.17
C LYS A 21 -49.20 -38.06 15.86
N SER A 22 -48.03 -38.24 15.22
CA SER A 22 -47.38 -37.26 14.32
C SER A 22 -45.85 -37.43 14.29
N SER A 23 -45.33 -37.67 13.08
CA SER A 23 -44.01 -37.22 12.52
C SER A 23 -42.67 -37.71 13.14
N SER A 24 -42.14 -38.76 12.50
CA SER A 24 -40.78 -38.94 11.90
C SER A 24 -39.75 -37.80 12.06
N SER A 25 -38.44 -38.03 12.24
CA SER A 25 -37.54 -38.95 11.51
C SER A 25 -36.15 -38.98 12.16
N PHE A 26 -35.40 -40.09 12.12
CA PHE A 26 -33.92 -40.10 12.02
C PHE A 26 -33.38 -41.46 11.56
N MET A 27 -32.39 -41.38 10.66
CA MET A 27 -31.77 -42.44 9.84
C MET A 27 -30.75 -43.32 10.60
N PHE A 28 -30.60 -44.54 10.07
CA PHE A 28 -29.53 -45.52 10.31
C PHE A 28 -28.11 -44.96 10.07
N THR A 29 -27.15 -45.39 10.89
CA THR A 29 -25.71 -45.22 10.66
C THR A 29 -25.02 -46.59 10.74
N SER A 30 -24.28 -46.96 9.70
CA SER A 30 -23.48 -48.17 9.60
C SER A 30 -21.98 -47.83 9.62
N TYR A 31 -21.21 -48.69 10.30
CA TYR A 31 -19.77 -48.67 10.45
C TYR A 31 -18.99 -48.70 9.11
N ARG A 32 -17.99 -47.82 8.94
CA ARG A 32 -16.80 -48.07 8.10
C ARG A 32 -15.63 -47.10 8.41
N SER A 33 -14.47 -47.70 8.72
CA SER A 33 -13.09 -47.20 8.56
C SER A 33 -12.75 -45.76 8.97
N SER A 34 -12.17 -45.60 10.15
CA SER A 34 -11.44 -44.41 10.58
C SER A 34 -10.13 -44.82 11.27
N SER A 35 -9.13 -45.24 10.50
CA SER A 35 -7.80 -45.57 11.02
C SER A 35 -6.67 -45.52 9.97
N GLU A 36 -6.78 -44.70 8.92
CA GLU A 36 -5.69 -44.52 7.92
C GLU A 36 -5.16 -43.07 7.81
N ASN A 37 -5.79 -42.09 8.48
CA ASN A 37 -5.41 -40.67 8.34
C ASN A 37 -4.40 -40.14 9.38
N THR A 38 -3.96 -40.98 10.33
CA THR A 38 -3.00 -40.58 11.37
C THR A 38 -1.55 -40.89 11.02
N GLU A 39 -1.27 -41.95 10.27
CA GLU A 39 0.11 -42.35 9.94
C GLU A 39 0.78 -41.41 8.92
N GLY A 40 0.04 -40.90 7.93
CA GLY A 40 0.55 -39.94 6.95
C GLY A 40 0.89 -38.55 7.52
N ARG A 41 0.32 -38.17 8.68
CA ARG A 41 0.68 -36.92 9.37
C ARG A 41 2.03 -37.03 10.05
N THR A 42 2.36 -38.17 10.64
CA THR A 42 3.62 -38.41 11.36
C THR A 42 4.82 -38.60 10.42
N GLU A 43 4.67 -39.28 9.29
CA GLU A 43 5.78 -39.46 8.34
C GLU A 43 6.20 -38.17 7.61
N ALA A 44 5.25 -37.26 7.37
CA ALA A 44 5.54 -35.96 6.77
C ALA A 44 6.34 -35.07 7.74
N THR A 45 5.93 -35.00 9.02
CA THR A 45 6.57 -34.15 10.04
C THR A 45 8.02 -34.55 10.32
N LEU A 46 8.32 -35.86 10.29
CA LEU A 46 9.66 -36.41 10.50
C LEU A 46 10.65 -36.09 9.37
N LYS A 47 10.18 -35.81 8.14
CA LYS A 47 11.06 -35.45 7.02
C LYS A 47 11.55 -33.99 7.08
N TYR A 48 10.81 -33.08 7.73
CA TYR A 48 11.13 -31.65 7.73
C TYR A 48 12.30 -31.25 8.63
N GLN A 49 12.43 -31.88 9.79
CA GLN A 49 13.51 -31.60 10.75
C GLN A 49 14.89 -32.06 10.24
N ASN A 50 14.89 -33.05 9.34
CA ASN A 50 16.10 -33.72 8.87
C ASN A 50 16.69 -33.14 7.58
N ILE A 51 16.08 -32.10 6.97
CA ILE A 51 16.68 -31.44 5.81
C ILE A 51 17.93 -30.69 6.28
N PRO A 52 19.13 -30.98 5.74
CA PRO A 52 20.35 -30.28 6.12
C PRO A 52 20.26 -28.80 5.71
N SER A 53 20.96 -27.91 6.44
CA SER A 53 21.00 -26.47 6.09
C SER A 53 21.53 -26.24 4.67
N GLU A 54 22.42 -27.12 4.20
CA GLU A 54 22.96 -27.15 2.85
C GLU A 54 21.91 -27.35 1.76
N ASN A 55 20.75 -27.93 2.08
CA ASN A 55 19.66 -28.19 1.13
C ASN A 55 18.51 -27.19 1.26
N ILE A 56 18.73 -26.07 1.96
CA ILE A 56 17.76 -24.98 2.06
C ILE A 56 18.15 -23.88 1.08
N ARG A 57 17.18 -23.29 0.39
CA ARG A 57 17.35 -22.07 -0.42
C ARG A 57 16.26 -21.08 -0.07
N ASN A 58 16.63 -19.91 0.43
CA ASN A 58 15.69 -18.81 0.66
C ASN A 58 15.84 -17.80 -0.46
N PHE A 59 14.76 -17.54 -1.19
CA PHE A 59 14.78 -16.64 -2.32
C PHE A 59 13.49 -15.83 -2.43
N SER A 60 13.61 -14.67 -3.07
CA SER A 60 12.49 -13.81 -3.39
C SER A 60 12.34 -13.63 -4.90
N ILE A 61 11.17 -13.20 -5.34
CA ILE A 61 10.95 -12.77 -6.73
C ILE A 61 10.78 -11.26 -6.71
N ILE A 62 11.62 -10.55 -7.47
CA ILE A 62 11.50 -9.11 -7.71
C ILE A 62 11.17 -8.85 -9.17
N ALA A 63 10.23 -7.96 -9.43
CA ALA A 63 9.79 -7.64 -10.77
C ALA A 63 9.18 -6.23 -10.81
N HIS A 64 9.02 -5.67 -12.01
CA HIS A 64 8.09 -4.56 -12.21
C HIS A 64 6.65 -5.06 -12.12
N VAL A 65 5.70 -4.16 -11.84
CA VAL A 65 4.26 -4.47 -11.94
C VAL A 65 3.96 -5.06 -13.34
N ASP A 66 3.07 -6.05 -13.37
CA ASP A 66 2.67 -6.80 -14.57
C ASP A 66 3.74 -7.64 -15.28
N HIS A 67 4.98 -7.74 -14.78
CA HIS A 67 5.98 -8.66 -15.35
C HIS A 67 5.68 -10.15 -15.10
N GLY A 68 4.61 -10.47 -14.36
CA GLY A 68 4.12 -11.85 -14.15
C GLY A 68 4.68 -12.55 -12.91
N LYS A 69 5.03 -11.79 -11.86
CA LYS A 69 5.54 -12.30 -10.58
C LYS A 69 4.58 -13.29 -9.90
N SER A 70 3.32 -12.91 -9.66
CA SER A 70 2.34 -13.80 -9.01
C SER A 70 2.08 -15.07 -9.84
N THR A 71 2.02 -14.93 -11.17
CA THR A 71 1.85 -16.07 -12.07
C THR A 71 3.03 -17.03 -12.01
N LEU A 72 4.26 -16.52 -11.89
CA LEU A 72 5.45 -17.36 -11.71
C LEU A 72 5.41 -18.07 -10.36
N ALA A 73 5.05 -17.36 -9.30
CA ALA A 73 4.96 -17.92 -7.95
C ALA A 73 3.94 -19.07 -7.87
N ASP A 74 2.75 -18.89 -8.46
CA ASP A 74 1.75 -19.96 -8.59
C ASP A 74 2.30 -21.16 -9.36
N ARG A 75 3.01 -20.92 -10.47
CA ARG A 75 3.56 -22.00 -11.28
C ARG A 75 4.63 -22.81 -10.56
N LEU A 76 5.44 -22.16 -9.72
CA LEU A 76 6.40 -22.84 -8.83
C LEU A 76 5.68 -23.72 -7.80
N LEU A 77 4.55 -23.25 -7.25
CA LEU A 77 3.72 -24.01 -6.31
C LEU A 77 3.06 -25.23 -6.95
N GLU A 78 2.59 -25.11 -8.20
CA GLU A 78 2.02 -26.21 -8.98
C GLU A 78 3.07 -27.30 -9.27
N LEU A 79 4.23 -26.92 -9.81
CA LEU A 79 5.28 -27.86 -10.22
C LEU A 79 5.90 -28.61 -9.04
N THR A 80 5.87 -28.02 -7.85
CA THR A 80 6.36 -28.64 -6.61
C THR A 80 5.29 -29.50 -5.91
N ASN A 81 4.12 -29.69 -6.52
CA ASN A 81 2.97 -30.39 -5.95
C ASN A 81 2.55 -29.82 -4.58
N THR A 82 2.78 -28.52 -4.37
CA THR A 82 2.40 -27.83 -3.13
C THR A 82 0.92 -27.44 -3.16
N ILE A 83 0.35 -27.27 -4.36
CA ILE A 83 -1.07 -27.00 -4.61
C ILE A 83 -1.60 -28.00 -5.65
N CYS A 84 -2.83 -28.49 -5.48
CA CYS A 84 -3.52 -29.27 -6.51
C CYS A 84 -4.02 -28.34 -7.62
N ILE A 85 -3.93 -28.75 -8.89
CA ILE A 85 -4.48 -28.03 -10.04
C ILE A 85 -6.02 -28.03 -9.92
N GLU A 86 -6.58 -27.08 -9.19
CA GLU A 86 -8.01 -26.80 -9.21
C GLU A 86 -8.28 -25.84 -10.38
N GLU A 87 -9.05 -26.30 -11.37
CA GLU A 87 -9.49 -25.49 -12.50
C GLU A 87 -10.20 -24.22 -12.00
N GLY A 88 -9.56 -23.05 -12.18
CA GLY A 88 -10.20 -21.74 -12.03
C GLY A 88 -9.72 -20.83 -10.90
N LYS A 89 -8.78 -21.24 -10.04
CA LYS A 89 -8.15 -20.33 -9.05
C LYS A 89 -6.79 -19.82 -9.55
N ALA A 90 -6.81 -18.77 -10.38
CA ALA A 90 -5.59 -18.00 -10.65
C ALA A 90 -5.19 -17.20 -9.40
N GLN A 91 -3.87 -17.04 -9.13
CA GLN A 91 -3.32 -16.21 -8.05
C GLN A 91 -3.70 -16.69 -6.65
N VAL A 92 -3.11 -17.82 -6.22
CA VAL A 92 -3.44 -18.46 -4.93
C VAL A 92 -2.76 -17.74 -3.75
N LEU A 93 -1.62 -17.11 -3.99
CA LEU A 93 -0.90 -16.32 -2.98
C LEU A 93 -1.57 -14.97 -2.69
N ASP A 94 -2.23 -14.36 -3.67
CA ASP A 94 -2.94 -13.10 -3.50
C ASP A 94 -4.22 -13.36 -2.68
N ARG A 95 -4.16 -13.07 -1.37
CA ARG A 95 -5.26 -13.37 -0.43
C ARG A 95 -6.27 -12.25 -0.35
N LEU A 96 -5.84 -11.00 -0.53
CA LEU A 96 -6.71 -9.84 -0.38
C LEU A 96 -7.54 -9.63 -1.65
N GLN A 97 -8.78 -9.18 -1.49
CA GLN A 97 -9.65 -8.89 -2.65
C GLN A 97 -9.07 -7.76 -3.51
N VAL A 98 -8.49 -6.75 -2.88
CA VAL A 98 -7.80 -5.63 -3.57
C VAL A 98 -6.64 -6.10 -4.44
N GLU A 99 -5.90 -7.13 -4.00
CA GLU A 99 -4.79 -7.71 -4.77
C GLU A 99 -5.30 -8.35 -6.07
N LYS A 100 -6.40 -9.10 -5.99
CA LYS A 100 -7.03 -9.75 -7.15
C LYS A 100 -7.67 -8.77 -8.12
N GLU A 101 -8.32 -7.71 -7.62
CA GLU A 101 -8.99 -6.71 -8.45
C GLU A 101 -7.98 -5.82 -9.20
N ARG A 102 -6.90 -5.43 -8.53
CA ARG A 102 -5.86 -4.57 -9.12
C ARG A 102 -4.72 -5.34 -9.79
N GLY A 103 -4.63 -6.66 -9.60
CA GLY A 103 -3.55 -7.49 -10.12
C GLY A 103 -2.17 -7.17 -9.51
N ILE A 104 -2.14 -6.65 -8.28
CA ILE A 104 -0.91 -6.27 -7.58
C ILE A 104 -0.75 -7.10 -6.31
N THR A 105 0.49 -7.40 -5.94
CA THR A 105 0.80 -7.92 -4.61
C THR A 105 1.02 -6.75 -3.68
N VAL A 106 0.20 -6.65 -2.63
CA VAL A 106 0.29 -5.59 -1.62
C VAL A 106 1.16 -6.06 -0.48
N LYS A 107 0.93 -7.29 0.01
CA LYS A 107 1.65 -7.85 1.14
C LYS A 107 2.53 -9.01 0.71
N ALA A 108 3.76 -9.05 1.23
CA ALA A 108 4.63 -10.17 0.99
C ALA A 108 4.03 -11.50 1.48
N GLN A 109 4.06 -12.54 0.65
CA GLN A 109 3.57 -13.87 1.01
C GLN A 109 4.73 -14.86 0.99
N THR A 110 4.80 -15.70 2.02
CA THR A 110 5.86 -16.71 2.13
C THR A 110 5.28 -18.09 1.88
N ALA A 111 5.97 -18.91 1.09
CA ALA A 111 5.63 -20.30 0.85
C ALA A 111 6.88 -21.18 0.83
N SER A 112 6.83 -22.30 1.54
CA SER A 112 7.85 -23.34 1.57
C SER A 112 7.49 -24.44 0.56
N LEU A 113 8.41 -24.65 -0.37
CA LEU A 113 8.30 -25.59 -1.49
C LEU A 113 9.26 -26.76 -1.25
N PHE A 114 8.84 -27.95 -1.66
CA PHE A 114 9.70 -29.12 -1.67
C PHE A 114 10.03 -29.48 -3.12
N TYR A 115 11.32 -29.50 -3.42
CA TYR A 115 11.78 -29.80 -4.76
C TYR A 115 12.80 -30.93 -4.71
N LYS A 116 12.61 -31.94 -5.55
CA LYS A 116 13.58 -33.01 -5.75
C LYS A 116 14.41 -32.64 -6.98
N SER A 117 15.68 -32.30 -6.77
CA SER A 117 16.58 -31.91 -7.87
C SER A 117 16.76 -33.08 -8.84
N ARG A 118 16.82 -32.76 -10.15
CA ARG A 118 17.05 -33.76 -11.20
C ARG A 118 18.50 -34.17 -11.30
N VAL A 119 19.42 -33.33 -10.83
CA VAL A 119 20.87 -33.54 -10.93
C VAL A 119 21.35 -34.49 -9.84
N ASP A 120 20.95 -34.23 -8.59
CA ASP A 120 21.48 -34.95 -7.42
C ASP A 120 20.47 -35.91 -6.76
N ASP A 121 19.22 -35.95 -7.24
CA ASP A 121 18.09 -36.70 -6.66
C ASP A 121 17.81 -36.38 -5.16
N GLN A 122 18.39 -35.28 -4.65
CA GLN A 122 18.21 -34.84 -3.27
C GLN A 122 16.97 -33.95 -3.11
N LEU A 123 16.39 -34.00 -1.90
CA LEU A 123 15.27 -33.16 -1.51
C LEU A 123 15.78 -31.81 -0.99
N TYR A 124 15.29 -30.73 -1.60
CA TYR A 124 15.57 -29.35 -1.24
C TYR A 124 14.31 -28.67 -0.66
N LEU A 125 14.54 -27.82 0.35
CA LEU A 125 13.55 -26.92 0.90
C LEU A 125 13.77 -25.53 0.29
N LEU A 126 12.85 -25.10 -0.57
CA LEU A 126 12.91 -23.78 -1.19
C LEU A 126 11.89 -22.86 -0.51
N ASN A 127 12.35 -21.84 0.19
CA ASN A 127 11.48 -20.84 0.79
C ASN A 127 11.35 -19.65 -0.17
N LEU A 128 10.16 -19.53 -0.75
CA LEU A 128 9.77 -18.43 -1.63
C LEU A 128 9.16 -17.31 -0.80
N ILE A 129 9.70 -16.10 -0.95
CA ILE A 129 9.11 -14.86 -0.45
C ILE A 129 8.66 -14.02 -1.64
N ASP A 130 7.36 -13.95 -1.87
CA ASP A 130 6.79 -13.14 -2.93
C ASP A 130 6.74 -11.67 -2.49
N THR A 131 7.44 -10.77 -3.18
CA THR A 131 7.61 -9.36 -2.73
C THR A 131 6.72 -8.40 -3.50
N PRO A 132 6.21 -7.31 -2.90
CA PRO A 132 5.42 -6.33 -3.64
C PRO A 132 6.26 -5.63 -4.73
N GLY A 133 5.68 -5.38 -5.90
CA GLY A 133 6.40 -4.77 -7.04
C GLY A 133 6.43 -3.24 -7.04
N HIS A 134 5.65 -2.59 -6.16
CA HIS A 134 5.45 -1.15 -6.17
C HIS A 134 6.37 -0.41 -5.19
N VAL A 135 6.79 0.81 -5.56
CA VAL A 135 7.76 1.63 -4.82
C VAL A 135 7.33 2.02 -3.41
N ASP A 136 6.03 2.25 -3.22
CA ASP A 136 5.45 2.56 -1.91
C ASP A 136 5.67 1.44 -0.87
N PHE A 137 5.92 0.20 -1.32
CA PHE A 137 6.22 -0.95 -0.47
C PHE A 137 7.71 -1.33 -0.51
N SER A 138 8.59 -0.44 -0.94
CA SER A 138 10.05 -0.65 -0.96
C SER A 138 10.62 -1.11 0.38
N ASN A 139 10.09 -0.57 1.49
CA ASN A 139 10.45 -1.03 2.84
C ASN A 139 10.08 -2.50 3.08
N GLU A 140 8.95 -2.99 2.55
CA GLU A 140 8.58 -4.42 2.61
C GLU A 140 9.50 -5.28 1.73
N VAL A 141 9.84 -4.80 0.54
CA VAL A 141 10.78 -5.48 -0.36
C VAL A 141 12.14 -5.62 0.31
N SER A 142 12.69 -4.54 0.86
CA SER A 142 14.00 -4.56 1.55
C SER A 142 14.00 -5.52 2.74
N ARG A 143 12.91 -5.60 3.51
CA ARG A 143 12.80 -6.53 4.64
C ARG A 143 12.71 -7.98 4.17
N SER A 144 11.92 -8.24 3.14
CA SER A 144 11.79 -9.57 2.54
C SER A 144 13.12 -10.08 1.99
N LEU A 145 13.87 -9.21 1.32
CA LEU A 145 15.19 -9.51 0.77
C LEU A 145 16.21 -9.88 1.87
N SER A 146 16.12 -9.28 3.05
CA SER A 146 17.05 -9.56 4.16
C SER A 146 16.94 -10.98 4.74
N ALA A 147 15.83 -11.68 4.47
CA ALA A 147 15.63 -13.07 4.84
C ALA A 147 16.09 -14.07 3.76
N CYS A 148 16.54 -13.58 2.60
CA CYS A 148 16.91 -14.40 1.44
C CYS A 148 18.43 -14.47 1.23
N GLN A 149 18.89 -15.50 0.52
CA GLN A 149 20.28 -15.62 0.04
C GLN A 149 20.41 -15.22 -1.44
N GLY A 150 19.29 -15.14 -2.15
CA GLY A 150 19.26 -14.64 -3.50
C GLY A 150 17.86 -14.27 -3.96
N VAL A 151 17.78 -13.84 -5.20
CA VAL A 151 16.59 -13.23 -5.75
C VAL A 151 16.46 -13.53 -7.23
N ILE A 152 15.23 -13.77 -7.67
CA ILE A 152 14.88 -13.91 -9.07
C ILE A 152 14.50 -12.53 -9.61
N LEU A 153 15.31 -12.01 -10.52
CA LEU A 153 15.04 -10.77 -11.23
C LEU A 153 14.18 -11.07 -12.47
N LEU A 154 12.88 -10.83 -12.36
CA LEU A 154 11.93 -11.13 -13.42
C LEU A 154 11.68 -9.93 -14.33
N VAL A 155 12.00 -10.07 -15.61
CA VAL A 155 11.83 -9.03 -16.64
C VAL A 155 10.95 -9.54 -17.77
N ASP A 156 9.98 -8.74 -18.20
CA ASP A 156 9.11 -9.09 -19.32
C ASP A 156 9.87 -8.97 -20.65
N ALA A 157 9.90 -10.03 -21.46
CA ALA A 157 10.59 -10.06 -22.75
C ALA A 157 9.99 -9.11 -23.81
N ASN A 158 8.77 -8.60 -23.61
CA ASN A 158 8.14 -7.61 -24.49
C ASN A 158 8.35 -6.18 -23.97
N GLN A 159 8.19 -5.97 -22.66
CA GLN A 159 8.31 -4.62 -22.07
C GLN A 159 9.76 -4.24 -21.75
N GLY A 160 10.68 -5.18 -21.55
CA GLY A 160 12.06 -4.90 -21.16
C GLY A 160 12.22 -4.29 -19.75
N VAL A 161 13.38 -3.70 -19.49
CA VAL A 161 13.70 -3.11 -18.17
C VAL A 161 12.87 -1.83 -17.92
N GLN A 162 12.30 -1.75 -16.72
CA GLN A 162 11.46 -0.64 -16.24
C GLN A 162 12.04 -0.02 -14.96
N ALA A 163 11.56 1.16 -14.56
CA ALA A 163 12.13 1.92 -13.45
C ALA A 163 12.12 1.15 -12.11
N GLN A 164 11.08 0.36 -11.84
CA GLN A 164 11.01 -0.48 -10.63
C GLN A 164 11.97 -1.68 -10.70
N THR A 165 12.23 -2.22 -11.90
CA THR A 165 13.24 -3.27 -12.07
C THR A 165 14.62 -2.77 -11.64
N VAL A 166 14.98 -1.54 -12.03
CA VAL A 166 16.23 -0.91 -11.64
C VAL A 166 16.31 -0.67 -10.14
N ALA A 167 15.26 -0.10 -9.53
CA ALA A 167 15.22 0.14 -8.09
C ALA A 167 15.35 -1.16 -7.28
N ASN A 168 14.57 -2.18 -7.63
CA ASN A 168 14.60 -3.47 -6.93
C ASN A 168 15.93 -4.21 -7.13
N PHE A 169 16.57 -4.08 -8.30
CA PHE A 169 17.90 -4.61 -8.55
C PHE A 169 18.92 -3.99 -7.59
N TYR A 170 18.96 -2.66 -7.46
CA TYR A 170 19.89 -2.00 -6.56
C TYR A 170 19.63 -2.34 -5.09
N LEU A 171 18.37 -2.54 -4.67
CA LEU A 171 18.05 -3.03 -3.32
C LEU A 171 18.67 -4.41 -3.05
N ALA A 172 18.54 -5.35 -4.00
CA ALA A 172 19.13 -6.67 -3.88
C ALA A 172 20.67 -6.64 -3.92
N PHE A 173 21.23 -5.82 -4.81
CA PHE A 173 22.67 -5.65 -4.96
C PHE A 173 23.31 -5.08 -3.68
N CYS A 174 22.69 -4.06 -3.06
CA CYS A 174 23.15 -3.48 -1.79
C CYS A 174 23.15 -4.49 -0.63
N GLN A 175 22.34 -5.54 -0.70
CA GLN A 175 22.28 -6.61 0.28
C GLN A 175 23.19 -7.80 -0.06
N ASN A 176 24.02 -7.69 -1.12
CA ASN A 176 24.91 -8.75 -1.61
C ASN A 176 24.20 -10.07 -1.91
N LEU A 177 22.96 -10.00 -2.40
CA LEU A 177 22.19 -11.18 -2.78
C LEU A 177 22.59 -11.69 -4.16
N ILE A 178 22.59 -13.01 -4.37
CA ILE A 178 22.79 -13.59 -5.71
C ILE A 178 21.55 -13.33 -6.56
N ILE A 179 21.75 -12.74 -7.73
CA ILE A 179 20.66 -12.38 -8.65
C ILE A 179 20.58 -13.40 -9.77
N VAL A 180 19.43 -14.03 -9.92
CA VAL A 180 19.11 -14.95 -11.03
C VAL A 180 18.24 -14.20 -12.04
N PRO A 181 18.79 -13.75 -13.18
CA PRO A 181 18.04 -13.03 -14.20
C PRO A 181 17.12 -13.96 -15.00
N VAL A 182 15.85 -13.58 -15.13
CA VAL A 182 14.82 -14.38 -15.79
C VAL A 182 13.96 -13.52 -16.70
N LEU A 183 13.86 -13.90 -17.96
CA LEU A 183 12.97 -13.31 -18.95
C LEU A 183 11.65 -14.07 -19.01
N ASN A 184 10.57 -13.38 -18.70
CA ASN A 184 9.21 -13.92 -18.73
C ASN A 184 8.47 -13.55 -20.03
N LYS A 185 7.35 -14.23 -20.27
CA LYS A 185 6.41 -13.99 -21.38
C LYS A 185 7.01 -14.17 -22.77
N VAL A 186 7.96 -15.11 -22.90
CA VAL A 186 8.55 -15.47 -24.20
C VAL A 186 7.54 -16.10 -25.17
N ASP A 187 6.34 -16.45 -24.69
CA ASP A 187 5.22 -16.94 -25.49
C ASP A 187 4.52 -15.85 -26.32
N LEU A 188 4.74 -14.56 -26.01
CA LEU A 188 4.12 -13.46 -26.73
C LEU A 188 4.79 -13.27 -28.10
N LYS A 189 3.99 -13.06 -29.16
CA LYS A 189 4.47 -12.84 -30.54
C LYS A 189 5.40 -11.63 -30.69
N ASN A 190 5.25 -10.63 -29.82
CA ASN A 190 6.05 -9.41 -29.82
C ASN A 190 7.23 -9.47 -28.84
N ALA A 191 7.44 -10.60 -28.15
CA ALA A 191 8.57 -10.76 -27.25
C ALA A 191 9.88 -10.67 -28.02
N ASN A 192 10.83 -9.90 -27.50
CA ASN A 192 12.16 -9.77 -28.06
C ASN A 192 13.23 -10.03 -26.99
N PRO A 193 13.49 -11.32 -26.66
CA PRO A 193 14.41 -11.69 -25.58
C PRO A 193 15.83 -11.15 -25.79
N GLU A 194 16.34 -11.20 -27.03
CA GLU A 194 17.70 -10.77 -27.36
C GLU A 194 17.94 -9.29 -27.05
N LYS A 195 16.97 -8.43 -27.36
CA LYS A 195 17.04 -7.01 -27.02
C LYS A 195 17.05 -6.79 -25.50
N VAL A 196 16.26 -7.55 -24.76
CA VAL A 196 16.19 -7.39 -23.29
C VAL A 196 17.43 -7.96 -22.61
N GLU A 197 18.05 -9.02 -23.14
CA GLU A 197 19.35 -9.52 -22.67
C GLU A 197 20.44 -8.44 -22.81
N GLU A 198 20.45 -7.71 -23.92
CA GLU A 198 21.36 -6.58 -24.11
C GLU A 198 21.10 -5.44 -23.11
N GLN A 199 19.83 -5.13 -22.81
CA GLN A 199 19.47 -4.15 -21.77
C GLN A 199 20.03 -4.55 -20.40
N LEU A 200 19.89 -5.83 -20.03
CA LEU A 200 20.39 -6.35 -18.76
C LEU A 200 21.92 -6.26 -18.69
N ARG A 201 22.60 -6.52 -19.81
CA ARG A 201 24.06 -6.36 -19.91
C ARG A 201 24.49 -4.90 -19.72
N VAL A 202 23.86 -3.97 -20.43
CA VAL A 202 24.23 -2.54 -20.37
C VAL A 202 23.96 -1.93 -19.00
N LEU A 203 22.85 -2.29 -18.35
CA LEU A 203 22.43 -1.69 -17.09
C LEU A 203 23.03 -2.34 -15.85
N PHE A 204 23.14 -3.66 -15.87
CA PHE A 204 23.43 -4.46 -14.67
C PHE A 204 24.71 -5.30 -14.79
N ASP A 205 25.40 -5.24 -15.94
CA ASP A 205 26.58 -6.05 -16.25
C ASP A 205 26.32 -7.57 -16.14
N ILE A 206 25.09 -7.97 -16.49
CA ILE A 206 24.65 -9.36 -16.49
C ILE A 206 24.97 -9.99 -17.85
N GLU A 207 25.71 -11.10 -17.84
CA GLU A 207 26.03 -11.84 -19.06
C GLU A 207 24.77 -12.51 -19.66
N PRO A 208 24.49 -12.33 -20.97
CA PRO A 208 23.32 -12.89 -21.64
C PRO A 208 23.17 -14.41 -21.47
N GLU A 209 24.28 -15.15 -21.42
CA GLU A 209 24.30 -16.61 -21.27
C GLU A 209 23.73 -17.09 -19.92
N THR A 210 23.75 -16.22 -18.90
CA THR A 210 23.20 -16.54 -17.59
C THR A 210 21.69 -16.36 -17.53
N VAL A 211 21.08 -15.66 -18.50
CA VAL A 211 19.68 -15.28 -18.49
C VAL A 211 18.78 -16.46 -18.90
N LEU A 212 17.82 -16.79 -18.04
CA LEU A 212 16.86 -17.86 -18.32
C LEU A 212 15.63 -17.32 -19.04
N ARG A 213 15.16 -18.04 -20.06
CA ARG A 213 13.97 -17.69 -20.84
C ARG A 213 12.80 -18.58 -20.42
N ILE A 214 11.73 -18.00 -19.90
CA ILE A 214 10.57 -18.74 -19.38
C ILE A 214 9.23 -18.16 -19.87
N SER A 215 8.19 -18.98 -19.84
CA SER A 215 6.80 -18.52 -19.82
C SER A 215 6.11 -19.02 -18.56
N ALA A 216 5.86 -18.13 -17.61
CA ALA A 216 5.11 -18.47 -16.40
C ALA A 216 3.68 -18.98 -16.72
N LYS A 217 3.08 -18.50 -17.82
CA LYS A 217 1.71 -18.87 -18.23
C LYS A 217 1.62 -20.27 -18.84
N GLN A 218 2.58 -20.63 -19.70
CA GLN A 218 2.62 -21.98 -20.31
C GLN A 218 3.39 -22.98 -19.45
N GLY A 219 4.20 -22.51 -18.51
CA GLY A 219 5.11 -23.31 -17.70
C GLY A 219 6.40 -23.72 -18.42
N THR A 220 6.67 -23.20 -19.61
CA THR A 220 7.90 -23.51 -20.35
C THR A 220 9.11 -22.88 -19.65
N GLY A 221 10.18 -23.67 -19.45
CA GLY A 221 11.43 -23.23 -18.82
C GLY A 221 11.37 -23.03 -17.29
N VAL A 222 10.20 -23.19 -16.64
CA VAL A 222 10.08 -23.01 -15.18
C VAL A 222 10.75 -24.15 -14.39
N GLU A 223 10.79 -25.35 -14.97
CA GLU A 223 11.54 -26.47 -14.37
C GLU A 223 13.04 -26.22 -14.37
N ASP A 224 13.57 -25.65 -15.46
CA ASP A 224 14.98 -25.26 -15.57
C ASP A 224 15.32 -24.13 -14.59
N LEU A 225 14.35 -23.24 -14.33
CA LEU A 225 14.47 -22.23 -13.28
C LEU A 225 14.59 -22.84 -11.89
N LEU A 226 13.78 -23.85 -11.54
CA LEU A 226 13.89 -24.55 -10.25
C LEU A 226 15.26 -25.19 -10.06
N GLU A 227 15.81 -25.80 -11.10
CA GLU A 227 17.16 -26.38 -11.05
C GLU A 227 18.25 -25.30 -10.95
N SER A 228 18.08 -24.18 -11.66
CA SER A 228 18.97 -23.02 -11.56
C SER A 228 18.98 -22.39 -10.16
N ILE A 229 17.82 -22.33 -9.49
CA ILE A 229 17.71 -21.87 -8.10
C ILE A 229 18.55 -22.76 -7.17
N VAL A 230 18.46 -24.08 -7.32
CA VAL A 230 19.22 -25.03 -6.48
C VAL A 230 20.73 -24.90 -6.71
N THR A 231 21.15 -24.78 -7.98
CA THR A 231 22.55 -24.78 -8.39
C THR A 231 23.25 -23.43 -8.19
N ARG A 232 22.57 -22.31 -8.47
CA ARG A 232 23.17 -20.96 -8.43
C ARG A 232 23.03 -20.27 -7.08
N LEU A 233 21.96 -20.53 -6.32
CA LEU A 233 21.79 -19.87 -5.02
C LEU A 233 22.60 -20.60 -3.94
N PRO A 234 23.23 -19.85 -3.01
CA PRO A 234 23.97 -20.47 -1.92
C PRO A 234 23.00 -20.92 -0.82
N PRO A 235 23.36 -21.94 -0.04
CA PRO A 235 22.63 -22.28 1.18
C PRO A 235 22.74 -21.15 2.23
N PRO A 236 21.77 -21.02 3.14
CA PRO A 236 21.88 -20.12 4.28
C PRO A 236 23.07 -20.53 5.17
N VAL A 237 23.89 -19.54 5.54
CA VAL A 237 24.95 -19.72 6.52
C VAL A 237 24.31 -19.76 7.90
N ALA A 238 24.12 -20.98 8.44
CA ALA A 238 23.42 -21.21 9.69
C ALA A 238 24.15 -22.24 10.56
N ASN A 239 24.40 -21.90 11.82
CA ASN A 239 24.91 -22.84 12.81
C ASN A 239 23.78 -23.27 13.76
N ARG A 240 23.42 -24.56 13.71
CA ARG A 240 22.33 -25.13 14.53
C ARG A 240 22.66 -25.22 16.03
N GLN A 241 23.95 -25.18 16.39
CA GLN A 241 24.40 -25.27 17.79
C GLN A 241 24.67 -23.89 18.42
N ALA A 242 24.68 -22.83 17.61
CA ALA A 242 24.82 -21.47 18.08
C ALA A 242 23.55 -21.03 18.84
N PRO A 243 23.62 -19.97 19.66
CA PRO A 243 22.46 -19.44 20.36
C PRO A 243 21.37 -19.02 19.37
N PHE A 244 20.11 -19.22 19.76
CA PHE A 244 18.98 -18.94 18.87
C PHE A 244 18.93 -17.47 18.49
N LYS A 245 18.96 -17.22 17.18
CA LYS A 245 18.85 -15.89 16.60
C LYS A 245 17.93 -15.93 15.40
N ALA A 246 16.82 -15.21 15.49
CA ALA A 246 15.85 -15.10 14.40
C ALA A 246 15.49 -13.65 14.11
N LEU A 247 15.31 -13.35 12.82
CA LEU A 247 14.86 -12.05 12.32
C LEU A 247 13.36 -12.08 12.07
N ILE A 248 12.63 -11.11 12.62
CA ILE A 248 11.24 -10.87 12.25
C ILE A 248 11.23 -10.07 10.94
N PHE A 249 10.67 -10.61 9.86
CA PHE A 249 10.60 -9.87 8.58
C PHE A 249 9.19 -9.50 8.15
N ASP A 250 8.15 -10.15 8.70
CA ASP A 250 6.74 -9.76 8.51
C ASP A 250 5.86 -10.23 9.69
N SER A 251 4.65 -9.70 9.81
CA SER A 251 3.65 -10.12 10.80
C SER A 251 2.23 -9.84 10.34
N TRP A 252 1.25 -10.61 10.83
CA TRP A 252 -0.17 -10.29 10.66
C TRP A 252 -0.94 -10.57 11.96
N PHE A 253 -2.10 -9.95 12.12
CA PHE A 253 -2.90 -10.10 13.31
C PHE A 253 -4.04 -11.10 13.10
N ASP A 254 -4.12 -12.10 13.99
CA ASP A 254 -5.22 -13.05 14.09
C ASP A 254 -6.07 -12.73 15.33
N LYS A 255 -7.39 -12.74 15.18
CA LYS A 255 -8.36 -12.40 16.24
C LYS A 255 -8.22 -13.26 17.50
N TYR A 256 -7.84 -14.53 17.34
CA TYR A 256 -7.78 -15.50 18.44
C TYR A 256 -6.35 -15.75 18.91
N ARG A 257 -5.39 -15.70 17.99
CA ARG A 257 -3.99 -16.07 18.27
C ARG A 257 -3.10 -14.87 18.58
N GLY A 258 -3.58 -13.66 18.34
CA GLY A 258 -2.80 -12.43 18.44
C GLY A 258 -1.94 -12.23 17.18
N ALA A 259 -0.84 -11.47 17.31
CA ALA A 259 0.10 -11.31 16.21
C ALA A 259 0.82 -12.64 15.92
N VAL A 260 0.70 -13.08 14.67
CA VAL A 260 1.49 -14.16 14.09
C VAL A 260 2.67 -13.52 13.38
N VAL A 261 3.87 -13.96 13.72
CA VAL A 261 5.12 -13.33 13.29
C VAL A 261 5.85 -14.28 12.33
N LEU A 262 6.32 -13.76 11.21
CA LEU A 262 7.18 -14.48 10.29
C LEU A 262 8.63 -14.24 10.63
N ILE A 263 9.35 -15.35 10.78
CA ILE A 263 10.72 -15.37 11.24
C ILE A 263 11.62 -16.10 10.27
N TYR A 264 12.80 -15.54 10.06
CA TYR A 264 13.93 -16.22 9.45
C TYR A 264 14.90 -16.60 10.56
N VAL A 265 15.12 -17.90 10.76
CA VAL A 265 16.06 -18.38 11.77
C VAL A 265 17.45 -18.38 11.16
N GLN A 266 18.33 -17.51 11.62
CA GLN A 266 19.73 -17.53 11.19
C GLN A 266 20.48 -18.64 11.90
N ASP A 267 20.42 -18.65 13.24
CA ASP A 267 21.19 -19.56 14.08
C ASP A 267 20.32 -20.21 15.16
N GLY A 268 20.78 -21.38 15.62
CA GLY A 268 20.14 -22.15 16.69
C GLY A 268 18.85 -22.85 16.29
N CYS A 269 18.00 -23.11 17.29
CA CYS A 269 16.68 -23.72 17.10
C CYS A 269 15.67 -23.16 18.11
N VAL A 270 14.40 -23.15 17.72
CA VAL A 270 13.27 -22.78 18.60
C VAL A 270 12.22 -23.87 18.59
N LYS A 271 11.66 -24.13 19.76
CA LYS A 271 10.63 -25.14 19.99
C LYS A 271 9.40 -24.52 20.64
N GLU A 272 8.28 -25.22 20.52
CA GLU A 272 7.08 -24.89 21.27
C GLU A 272 7.33 -25.00 22.78
N GLY A 273 6.92 -23.99 23.54
CA GLY A 273 7.16 -23.87 24.98
C GLY A 273 8.36 -23.02 25.37
N ASP A 274 9.26 -22.70 24.44
CA ASP A 274 10.44 -21.88 24.73
C ASP A 274 10.05 -20.45 25.13
N ILE A 275 10.92 -19.82 25.93
CA ILE A 275 10.78 -18.42 26.35
C ILE A 275 11.73 -17.57 25.52
N ILE A 276 11.14 -16.73 24.67
CA ILE A 276 11.88 -15.84 23.78
C ILE A 276 11.82 -14.40 24.29
N THR A 277 12.84 -13.63 23.92
CA THR A 277 12.95 -12.20 24.20
C THR A 277 13.26 -11.45 22.92
N THR A 278 12.60 -10.32 22.72
CA THR A 278 12.89 -9.38 21.63
C THR A 278 13.95 -8.36 22.05
N VAL A 279 14.91 -8.04 21.19
CA VAL A 279 16.01 -7.14 21.55
C VAL A 279 15.53 -5.69 21.64
N TYR A 280 14.70 -5.23 20.70
CA TYR A 280 14.27 -3.83 20.65
C TYR A 280 13.18 -3.52 21.68
N SER A 281 12.12 -4.35 21.75
CA SER A 281 11.03 -4.13 22.72
C SER A 281 11.33 -4.65 24.13
N GLN A 282 12.37 -5.48 24.31
CA GLN A 282 12.75 -6.08 25.60
C GLN A 282 11.60 -6.84 26.28
N THR A 283 10.66 -7.35 25.48
CA THR A 283 9.50 -8.09 25.98
C THR A 283 9.74 -9.59 25.86
N THR A 284 9.35 -10.32 26.90
CA THR A 284 9.49 -11.77 26.97
C THR A 284 8.18 -12.44 26.66
N TYR A 285 8.18 -13.44 25.76
CA TYR A 285 7.00 -14.21 25.40
C TYR A 285 7.27 -15.71 25.47
N THR A 286 6.20 -16.48 25.70
CA THR A 286 6.24 -17.94 25.59
C THR A 286 5.74 -18.35 24.21
N VAL A 287 6.51 -19.18 23.52
CA VAL A 287 6.19 -19.71 22.20
C VAL A 287 5.06 -20.74 22.33
N LYS A 288 3.93 -20.49 21.66
CA LYS A 288 2.78 -21.42 21.69
C LYS A 288 2.78 -22.41 20.53
N ASN A 289 3.08 -21.92 19.33
CA ASN A 289 3.02 -22.72 18.12
C ASN A 289 4.05 -22.21 17.11
N VAL A 290 4.71 -23.16 16.45
CA VAL A 290 5.81 -22.94 15.51
C VAL A 290 5.60 -23.81 14.28
N GLY A 291 5.78 -23.22 13.10
CA GLY A 291 5.56 -23.94 11.85
C GLY A 291 6.15 -23.26 10.62
N ILE A 292 5.91 -23.90 9.48
CA ILE A 292 6.23 -23.37 8.15
C ILE A 292 4.94 -23.04 7.39
N LEU A 293 5.04 -22.22 6.36
CA LEU A 293 3.91 -21.89 5.49
C LEU A 293 3.95 -22.78 4.24
N ARG A 294 2.97 -23.68 4.08
CA ARG A 294 2.75 -24.45 2.85
C ARG A 294 1.38 -24.15 2.25
N PRO A 295 1.31 -23.14 1.38
CA PRO A 295 0.37 -21.99 1.40
C PRO A 295 -0.53 -21.78 2.63
N THR A 296 -0.95 -22.83 3.31
CA THR A 296 -1.58 -22.85 4.62
C THR A 296 -0.54 -23.09 5.71
N GLU A 297 -0.89 -22.73 6.95
CA GLU A 297 -0.01 -22.91 8.10
C GLU A 297 0.14 -24.39 8.43
N PHE A 298 1.38 -24.86 8.52
CA PHE A 298 1.70 -26.23 8.90
C PHE A 298 2.62 -26.23 10.13
N ASN A 299 2.11 -26.74 11.25
CA ASN A 299 2.86 -26.81 12.50
C ASN A 299 3.94 -27.89 12.40
N THR A 300 5.19 -27.51 12.67
CA THR A 300 6.34 -28.43 12.68
C THR A 300 6.84 -28.71 14.09
N GLY A 301 6.41 -27.93 15.09
CA GLY A 301 6.82 -28.02 16.50
C GLY A 301 8.21 -27.45 16.80
N THR A 302 9.08 -27.39 15.79
CA THR A 302 10.44 -26.84 15.89
C THR A 302 10.86 -26.17 14.59
N LEU A 303 11.64 -25.09 14.66
CA LEU A 303 12.35 -24.48 13.54
C LEU A 303 13.85 -24.47 13.82
N VAL A 304 14.65 -24.75 12.79
CA VAL A 304 16.11 -24.81 12.87
C VAL A 304 16.75 -23.72 12.01
N GLY A 305 18.01 -23.38 12.32
CA GLY A 305 18.83 -22.45 11.54
C GLY A 305 18.79 -22.70 10.04
N GLY A 306 18.56 -21.61 9.30
CA GLY A 306 18.38 -21.55 7.86
C GLY A 306 16.92 -21.57 7.38
N GLN A 307 15.97 -21.97 8.23
CA GLN A 307 14.55 -22.07 7.86
C GLN A 307 13.79 -20.76 8.02
N VAL A 308 12.76 -20.59 7.17
CA VAL A 308 11.76 -19.54 7.27
C VAL A 308 10.45 -20.16 7.76
N GLY A 309 9.80 -19.52 8.72
CA GLY A 309 8.55 -20.03 9.29
C GLY A 309 7.75 -18.97 10.03
N PHE A 310 6.68 -19.41 10.69
CA PHE A 310 5.85 -18.56 11.52
C PHE A 310 5.94 -18.98 13.00
N LEU A 311 5.71 -18.00 13.86
CA LEU A 311 5.78 -18.09 15.31
C LEU A 311 4.56 -17.38 15.91
N THR A 312 3.94 -18.00 16.90
CA THR A 312 2.83 -17.39 17.65
C THR A 312 3.14 -17.29 19.14
N CYS A 313 3.01 -16.07 19.66
CA CYS A 313 3.46 -15.72 21.02
C CYS A 313 2.39 -15.00 21.85
N ASN A 314 1.12 -15.05 21.44
CA ASN A 314 -0.01 -14.38 22.11
C ASN A 314 0.21 -12.86 22.29
N ILE A 315 0.92 -12.25 21.35
CA ILE A 315 1.20 -10.81 21.31
C ILE A 315 -0.11 -10.11 20.99
N ARG A 316 -0.60 -9.28 21.91
CA ARG A 316 -1.92 -8.63 21.78
C ARG A 316 -1.87 -7.35 20.95
N SER A 317 -0.71 -6.73 20.83
CA SER A 317 -0.52 -5.46 20.15
C SER A 317 0.49 -5.58 19.03
N ALA A 318 0.11 -5.17 17.82
CA ALA A 318 1.04 -5.09 16.69
C ALA A 318 2.21 -4.12 16.95
N LYS A 319 2.05 -3.19 17.90
CA LYS A 319 3.13 -2.27 18.30
C LYS A 319 4.25 -2.95 19.09
N GLU A 320 4.04 -4.17 19.58
CA GLU A 320 5.08 -4.91 20.33
C GLU A 320 5.93 -5.80 19.42
N ALA A 321 5.37 -6.23 18.29
CA ALA A 321 6.05 -7.04 17.27
C ALA A 321 6.61 -6.13 16.17
N HIS A 322 7.73 -5.47 16.46
CA HIS A 322 8.40 -4.62 15.48
C HIS A 322 9.03 -5.45 14.36
N ILE A 323 8.73 -5.09 13.11
CA ILE A 323 9.26 -5.79 11.94
C ILE A 323 10.71 -5.38 11.70
N GLY A 324 11.62 -6.36 11.72
CA GLY A 324 13.07 -6.19 11.67
C GLY A 324 13.73 -6.31 13.04
N ASP A 325 12.96 -6.58 14.10
CA ASP A 325 13.50 -6.92 15.41
C ASP A 325 14.10 -8.33 15.43
N THR A 326 15.02 -8.54 16.36
CA THR A 326 15.71 -9.81 16.58
C THR A 326 15.11 -10.53 17.77
N ILE A 327 14.81 -11.81 17.60
CA ILE A 327 14.34 -12.71 18.65
C ILE A 327 15.50 -13.61 19.08
N HIS A 328 15.67 -13.75 20.39
CA HIS A 328 16.60 -14.70 21.00
C HIS A 328 15.96 -15.44 22.18
N LEU A 329 16.60 -16.51 22.64
CA LEU A 329 16.18 -17.21 23.87
C LEU A 329 16.54 -16.36 25.09
N LYS A 330 15.67 -16.34 26.11
CA LYS A 330 15.85 -15.51 27.30
C LYS A 330 17.21 -15.67 27.99
N ASP A 331 17.73 -16.89 28.01
CA ASP A 331 18.96 -17.23 28.72
C ASP A 331 20.23 -16.99 27.86
N GLU A 332 20.07 -16.66 26.58
CA GLU A 332 21.15 -16.49 25.61
C GLU A 332 20.97 -15.18 24.80
N PRO A 333 21.45 -14.03 25.31
CA PRO A 333 21.40 -12.78 24.57
C PRO A 333 22.35 -12.81 23.37
N VAL A 334 21.89 -12.30 22.24
CA VAL A 334 22.64 -12.22 20.98
C VAL A 334 22.69 -10.79 20.47
N GLU A 335 23.69 -10.48 19.63
CA GLU A 335 23.77 -9.19 18.96
C GLU A 335 22.61 -9.03 17.95
N PRO A 336 21.91 -7.88 17.95
CA PRO A 336 20.80 -7.64 17.04
C PRO A 336 21.26 -7.59 15.58
N PHE A 337 20.34 -7.88 14.66
CA PHE A 337 20.59 -7.65 13.24
C PHE A 337 20.79 -6.15 12.94
N PRO A 338 21.79 -5.78 12.12
CA PRO A 338 21.96 -4.40 11.69
C PRO A 338 20.81 -3.99 10.75
N GLY A 339 20.43 -2.71 10.82
CA GLY A 339 19.57 -2.11 9.80
C GLY A 339 18.09 -1.93 10.16
N PHE A 340 17.66 -2.19 11.40
CA PHE A 340 16.31 -1.84 11.82
C PHE A 340 16.09 -0.32 11.79
N LYS A 341 15.28 0.14 10.86
CA LYS A 341 14.71 1.49 10.83
C LYS A 341 13.19 1.37 10.75
N PRO A 342 12.43 2.00 11.66
CA PRO A 342 10.98 2.01 11.55
C PRO A 342 10.55 2.71 10.26
N ALA A 343 9.54 2.17 9.60
CA ALA A 343 8.99 2.76 8.40
C ALA A 343 8.43 4.15 8.72
N GLN A 344 8.95 5.19 8.06
CA GLN A 344 8.48 6.56 8.27
C GLN A 344 7.41 6.90 7.23
N PRO A 345 6.21 7.33 7.65
CA PRO A 345 5.18 7.78 6.71
C PRO A 345 5.61 9.10 6.05
N MET A 346 5.47 9.15 4.73
CA MET A 346 5.84 10.31 3.91
C MET A 346 4.62 11.10 3.42
N VAL A 347 3.49 10.42 3.25
CA VAL A 347 2.24 11.00 2.74
C VAL A 347 1.17 10.96 3.81
N PHE A 348 0.51 12.09 4.05
CA PHE A 348 -0.52 12.23 5.06
C PHE A 348 -1.83 12.70 4.46
N ALA A 349 -2.94 12.07 4.88
CA ALA A 349 -4.28 12.47 4.51
C ALA A 349 -5.20 12.45 5.73
N GLY A 350 -6.07 13.44 5.83
CA GLY A 350 -7.19 13.43 6.77
C GLY A 350 -8.30 12.52 6.25
N LEU A 351 -8.79 11.64 7.11
CA LEU A 351 -9.87 10.69 6.91
C LEU A 351 -11.01 11.02 7.89
N PHE A 352 -12.19 11.30 7.34
CA PHE A 352 -13.37 11.70 8.09
C PHE A 352 -14.55 10.80 7.75
N PRO A 353 -15.39 10.42 8.71
CA PRO A 353 -16.59 9.64 8.40
C PRO A 353 -17.59 10.49 7.61
N MET A 354 -18.27 9.88 6.63
CA MET A 354 -19.38 10.54 5.91
C MET A 354 -20.50 10.95 6.88
N ASP A 355 -20.79 10.09 7.87
CA ASP A 355 -21.71 10.37 8.97
C ASP A 355 -20.99 10.25 10.31
N GLN A 356 -21.10 11.29 11.14
CA GLN A 356 -20.49 11.36 12.46
C GLN A 356 -21.09 10.33 13.44
N SER A 357 -22.28 9.79 13.16
CA SER A 357 -22.84 8.67 13.94
C SER A 357 -21.95 7.41 13.90
N LEU A 358 -21.24 7.19 12.78
CA LEU A 358 -20.40 6.02 12.54
C LEU A 358 -18.96 6.20 13.05
N HIS A 359 -18.65 7.32 13.72
CA HIS A 359 -17.29 7.61 14.21
C HIS A 359 -16.72 6.49 15.10
N MET A 360 -17.53 5.88 15.97
CA MET A 360 -17.07 4.79 16.84
C MET A 360 -16.76 3.50 16.06
N GLU A 361 -17.58 3.17 15.06
CA GLU A 361 -17.37 2.00 14.20
C GLU A 361 -16.12 2.19 13.33
N MET A 362 -15.96 3.38 12.75
CA MET A 362 -14.79 3.74 11.95
C MET A 362 -13.52 3.73 12.79
N LYS A 363 -13.56 4.22 14.03
CA LYS A 363 -12.42 4.12 14.97
C LYS A 363 -12.01 2.66 15.17
N SER A 364 -12.97 1.79 15.47
CA SER A 364 -12.68 0.35 15.67
C SER A 364 -12.17 -0.30 14.40
N ALA A 365 -12.64 0.11 13.22
CA ALA A 365 -12.16 -0.40 11.94
C ALA A 365 -10.70 0.02 11.68
N LEU A 366 -10.37 1.30 11.88
CA LEU A 366 -9.02 1.84 11.73
C LEU A 366 -8.02 1.19 12.69
N GLU A 367 -8.39 1.03 13.97
CA GLU A 367 -7.56 0.33 14.96
C GLU A 367 -7.30 -1.12 14.55
N ARG A 368 -8.30 -1.83 14.01
CA ARG A 368 -8.12 -3.22 13.55
C ARG A 368 -7.28 -3.30 12.28
N LEU A 369 -7.45 -2.37 11.35
CA LEU A 369 -6.71 -2.38 10.08
C LEU A 369 -5.23 -2.03 10.31
N THR A 370 -4.94 -1.09 11.21
CA THR A 370 -3.56 -0.75 11.60
C THR A 370 -2.84 -1.79 12.45
N LEU A 371 -3.56 -2.76 13.03
CA LEU A 371 -2.89 -3.94 13.61
C LEU A 371 -2.25 -4.82 12.54
N ASN A 372 -2.79 -4.83 11.31
CA ASN A 372 -2.22 -5.58 10.20
C ASN A 372 -1.18 -4.77 9.41
N ASP A 373 -1.25 -3.44 9.51
CA ASP A 373 -0.42 -2.51 8.77
C ASP A 373 0.33 -1.57 9.73
N SER A 374 1.54 -2.00 10.11
CA SER A 374 2.39 -1.26 11.05
C SER A 374 2.99 0.02 10.46
N ALA A 375 2.90 0.23 9.14
CA ALA A 375 3.44 1.41 8.48
C ALA A 375 2.50 2.62 8.58
N VAL A 376 1.23 2.41 8.94
CA VAL A 376 0.24 3.49 9.02
C VAL A 376 0.25 4.15 10.40
N SER A 377 0.47 5.46 10.43
CA SER A 377 0.36 6.26 11.65
C SER A 377 -1.02 6.89 11.77
N ILE A 378 -1.68 6.73 12.92
CA ILE A 378 -2.98 7.37 13.20
C ILE A 378 -2.79 8.48 14.23
N THR A 379 -3.29 9.67 13.92
CA THR A 379 -3.48 10.77 14.88
C THR A 379 -4.91 11.30 14.79
N THR A 380 -5.50 11.75 15.89
CA THR A 380 -6.86 12.30 15.88
C THR A 380 -6.83 13.74 15.37
N GLU A 381 -7.77 14.10 14.49
CA GLU A 381 -7.90 15.44 13.92
C GLU A 381 -9.34 15.92 14.04
N SER A 382 -9.53 17.23 14.22
CA SER A 382 -10.86 17.85 14.20
C SER A 382 -10.90 18.94 13.16
N SER A 383 -11.89 18.87 12.28
CA SER A 383 -12.18 19.87 11.27
C SER A 383 -13.51 20.55 11.61
N PRO A 384 -13.60 21.89 11.58
CA PRO A 384 -14.87 22.58 11.79
C PRO A 384 -15.94 22.21 10.73
N ALA A 385 -15.51 21.92 9.49
CA ALA A 385 -16.40 21.57 8.39
C ALA A 385 -16.81 20.10 8.37
N LEU A 386 -15.87 19.19 8.62
CA LEU A 386 -16.08 17.73 8.49
C LEU A 386 -16.34 17.03 9.84
N GLY A 387 -16.08 17.71 10.96
CA GLY A 387 -16.22 17.17 12.32
C GLY A 387 -14.96 16.45 12.79
N LEU A 388 -15.15 15.46 13.67
CA LEU A 388 -14.06 14.63 14.19
C LEU A 388 -13.63 13.62 13.13
N GLY A 389 -12.32 13.39 13.02
CA GLY A 389 -11.73 12.41 12.13
C GLY A 389 -10.30 12.05 12.55
N TRP A 390 -9.55 11.51 11.61
CA TRP A 390 -8.18 11.05 11.83
C TRP A 390 -7.26 11.54 10.75
N ARG A 391 -6.06 11.92 11.15
CA ARG A 391 -4.95 12.17 10.25
C ARG A 391 -4.11 10.91 10.15
N LEU A 392 -4.12 10.31 8.97
CA LEU A 392 -3.41 9.08 8.65
C LEU A 392 -2.13 9.40 7.90
N GLY A 393 -1.05 8.70 8.24
CA GLY A 393 0.24 8.74 7.53
C GLY A 393 0.49 7.42 6.83
N PHE A 394 0.93 7.48 5.59
CA PHE A 394 1.16 6.37 4.66
C PHE A 394 2.56 6.47 4.04
N LEU A 395 3.03 5.35 3.48
CA LEU A 395 4.30 5.29 2.75
C LEU A 395 4.23 6.02 1.41
N GLY A 396 3.07 6.00 0.75
CA GLY A 396 2.83 6.64 -0.53
C GLY A 396 1.35 6.65 -0.90
N LEU A 397 1.05 7.02 -2.15
CA LEU A 397 -0.32 7.15 -2.66
C LEU A 397 -1.02 5.81 -2.85
N LEU A 398 -0.33 4.82 -3.41
CA LEU A 398 -0.93 3.51 -3.63
C LEU A 398 -1.27 2.86 -2.29
N HIS A 399 -0.40 3.02 -1.30
CA HIS A 399 -0.66 2.54 0.06
C HIS A 399 -1.93 3.20 0.62
N LEU A 400 -2.06 4.53 0.49
CA LEU A 400 -3.25 5.27 0.87
C LEU A 400 -4.53 4.74 0.17
N ASP A 401 -4.48 4.51 -1.15
CA ASP A 401 -5.62 4.02 -1.93
C ASP A 401 -6.01 2.59 -1.55
N VAL A 402 -5.04 1.71 -1.37
CA VAL A 402 -5.25 0.32 -0.94
C VAL A 402 -5.84 0.30 0.46
N PHE A 403 -5.32 1.11 1.38
CA PHE A 403 -5.85 1.22 2.74
C PHE A 403 -7.32 1.67 2.72
N ASN A 404 -7.66 2.69 1.92
CA ASN A 404 -9.04 3.15 1.81
C ASN A 404 -9.96 2.09 1.21
N GLN A 405 -9.52 1.42 0.14
CA GLN A 405 -10.30 0.35 -0.49
C GLN A 405 -10.53 -0.82 0.49
N ARG A 406 -9.54 -1.18 1.31
CA ARG A 406 -9.71 -2.20 2.35
C ARG A 406 -10.67 -1.75 3.45
N LEU A 407 -10.65 -0.48 3.85
CA LEU A 407 -11.59 0.06 4.82
C LEU A 407 -13.04 -0.03 4.31
N GLU A 408 -13.27 0.29 3.04
CA GLU A 408 -14.57 0.20 2.39
C GLU A 408 -15.01 -1.26 2.19
N GLN A 409 -14.13 -2.15 1.72
CA GLN A 409 -14.50 -3.54 1.40
C GLN A 409 -14.59 -4.44 2.64
N GLU A 410 -13.65 -4.35 3.58
CA GLU A 410 -13.60 -5.23 4.75
C GLU A 410 -14.55 -4.80 5.88
N TYR A 411 -14.75 -3.48 6.05
CA TYR A 411 -15.51 -2.92 7.16
C TYR A 411 -16.76 -2.14 6.74
N ASN A 412 -17.03 -2.02 5.43
CA ASN A 412 -18.16 -1.24 4.89
C ASN A 412 -18.21 0.21 5.41
N ALA A 413 -17.03 0.77 5.73
CA ALA A 413 -16.91 2.09 6.33
C ALA A 413 -16.56 3.12 5.25
N GLN A 414 -17.57 3.87 4.81
CA GLN A 414 -17.38 4.94 3.81
C GLN A 414 -16.74 6.17 4.45
N ALA A 415 -15.54 6.53 3.99
CA ALA A 415 -14.79 7.66 4.48
C ALA A 415 -14.62 8.76 3.41
N ILE A 416 -14.56 10.00 3.86
CA ILE A 416 -14.11 11.15 3.07
C ILE A 416 -12.63 11.32 3.33
N MET A 417 -11.85 11.29 2.25
CA MET A 417 -10.44 11.58 2.30
C MET A 417 -10.16 12.98 1.77
N THR A 418 -9.29 13.68 2.48
CA THR A 418 -8.76 14.98 2.05
C THR A 418 -7.57 14.79 1.12
N ALA A 419 -7.22 15.85 0.39
CA ALA A 419 -6.05 15.84 -0.48
C ALA A 419 -4.79 15.45 0.31
N PRO A 420 -3.96 14.53 -0.23
CA PRO A 420 -2.73 14.12 0.43
C PRO A 420 -1.75 15.28 0.55
N SER A 421 -0.92 15.22 1.57
CA SER A 421 0.05 16.28 1.91
C SER A 421 1.28 15.68 2.56
N VAL A 422 2.39 16.42 2.55
CA VAL A 422 3.68 15.95 3.03
C VAL A 422 4.05 16.58 4.37
N THR A 423 5.04 16.02 5.04
CA THR A 423 5.66 16.58 6.24
C THR A 423 6.68 17.65 5.88
N TYR A 424 6.54 18.83 6.45
CA TYR A 424 7.49 19.94 6.34
C TYR A 424 8.28 20.06 7.63
N LYS A 425 9.51 20.57 7.55
CA LYS A 425 10.30 20.95 8.72
C LYS A 425 10.49 22.46 8.74
N ALA A 426 10.28 23.08 9.89
CA ALA A 426 10.56 24.49 10.10
C ALA A 426 11.65 24.66 11.15
N LYS A 427 12.60 25.54 10.85
CA LYS A 427 13.59 26.02 11.83
C LYS A 427 13.13 27.36 12.39
N VAL A 428 12.99 27.41 13.71
CA VAL A 428 12.38 28.55 14.43
C VAL A 428 13.42 29.26 15.27
N THR A 429 13.33 30.60 15.40
CA THR A 429 14.27 31.39 16.23
C THR A 429 13.73 31.67 17.64
N SER A 430 12.42 31.57 17.84
CA SER A 430 11.76 32.07 19.05
C SER A 430 11.86 31.10 20.23
N LYS A 431 12.44 31.56 21.35
CA LYS A 431 12.54 30.81 22.62
C LYS A 431 11.19 30.22 23.10
N LYS A 432 10.08 30.94 22.93
CA LYS A 432 8.73 30.46 23.30
C LYS A 432 8.20 29.29 22.45
N LEU A 433 8.58 29.23 21.17
CA LEU A 433 8.20 28.12 20.30
C LEU A 433 9.10 26.91 20.54
N ILE A 434 10.38 27.15 20.85
CA ILE A 434 11.34 26.10 21.26
C ILE A 434 10.87 25.43 22.57
N GLU A 435 10.35 26.20 23.55
CA GLU A 435 9.76 25.63 24.77
C GLU A 435 8.48 24.82 24.53
N LYS A 436 7.69 25.15 23.51
CA LYS A 436 6.43 24.46 23.17
C LYS A 436 6.64 23.17 22.39
N TYR A 437 7.62 23.15 21.48
CA TYR A 437 7.88 22.02 20.58
C TYR A 437 9.12 21.21 20.96
N GLY A 438 9.89 21.64 21.97
CA GLY A 438 11.01 20.90 22.56
C GLY A 438 12.32 20.97 21.78
N SER A 439 12.32 21.50 20.55
CA SER A 439 13.49 21.58 19.67
C SER A 439 13.45 22.80 18.76
N ASP A 440 14.62 23.21 18.25
CA ASP A 440 14.78 24.32 17.28
C ASP A 440 14.18 23.99 15.90
N GLU A 441 13.96 22.70 15.63
CA GLU A 441 13.34 22.17 14.43
C GLU A 441 12.07 21.40 14.82
N PHE A 442 10.94 21.74 14.18
CA PHE A 442 9.70 20.99 14.37
C PHE A 442 9.13 20.56 13.01
N SER A 443 8.58 19.35 12.97
CA SER A 443 7.89 18.81 11.80
C SER A 443 6.39 19.07 11.89
N PHE A 444 5.79 19.53 10.81
CA PHE A 444 4.35 19.72 10.72
C PHE A 444 3.83 19.27 9.36
N SER A 445 2.62 18.72 9.35
CA SER A 445 1.94 18.29 8.12
C SER A 445 0.67 19.09 7.85
N ASN A 446 0.05 19.66 8.89
CA ASN A 446 -1.19 20.41 8.76
C ASN A 446 -0.90 21.86 8.35
N PRO A 447 -1.58 22.40 7.32
CA PRO A 447 -1.55 23.82 7.01
C PRO A 447 -1.96 24.75 8.18
N MET A 448 -2.74 24.26 9.14
CA MET A 448 -3.11 25.01 10.34
C MET A 448 -1.90 25.27 11.26
N ASP A 449 -1.01 24.30 11.39
CA ASP A 449 0.20 24.36 12.23
C ASP A 449 1.36 25.12 11.57
N PHE A 450 1.11 25.73 10.40
CA PHE A 450 2.13 26.49 9.68
C PHE A 450 2.63 27.65 10.55
N PRO A 451 3.95 27.75 10.81
CA PRO A 451 4.49 28.74 11.73
C PRO A 451 4.38 30.15 11.13
N ASP A 452 4.17 31.13 12.01
CA ASP A 452 4.15 32.52 11.60
C ASP A 452 5.48 32.92 10.94
N PRO A 453 5.44 33.55 9.75
CA PRO A 453 6.64 33.86 8.98
C PRO A 453 7.58 34.86 9.67
N THR A 454 7.13 35.55 10.72
CA THR A 454 7.94 36.43 11.57
C THR A 454 8.93 35.67 12.46
N PHE A 455 8.65 34.40 12.78
CA PHE A 455 9.44 33.61 13.73
C PHE A 455 10.25 32.47 13.07
N THR A 456 10.03 32.26 11.78
CA THR A 456 10.62 31.16 10.99
C THR A 456 11.87 31.64 10.23
N VAL A 457 12.97 30.92 10.38
CA VAL A 457 14.24 31.20 9.66
C VAL A 457 14.24 30.51 8.30
N ALA A 458 13.90 29.22 8.31
CA ALA A 458 14.02 28.34 7.18
C ALA A 458 12.88 27.33 7.18
N LEU A 459 12.35 27.07 6.00
CA LEU A 459 11.37 26.02 5.75
C LEU A 459 12.03 24.99 4.85
N TYR A 460 11.83 23.73 5.20
CA TYR A 460 12.33 22.59 4.46
C TYR A 460 11.18 21.75 3.97
N GLU A 461 11.25 21.33 2.71
CA GLU A 461 10.34 20.35 2.13
C GLU A 461 11.09 19.04 1.81
N PRO A 462 10.40 17.90 1.83
CA PRO A 462 11.00 16.61 1.48
C PRO A 462 11.22 16.52 -0.03
N PHE A 463 12.43 16.10 -0.39
CA PHE A 463 12.86 15.85 -1.76
C PHE A 463 13.08 14.36 -1.98
N ILE A 464 12.80 13.92 -3.21
CA ILE A 464 12.98 12.55 -3.66
C ILE A 464 13.83 12.51 -4.92
N LEU A 465 14.60 11.43 -5.06
CA LEU A 465 15.30 11.10 -6.30
C LEU A 465 14.39 10.25 -7.15
N GLY A 466 13.78 10.86 -8.17
CA GLY A 466 12.92 10.19 -9.14
C GLY A 466 13.74 9.63 -10.30
N THR A 467 13.59 8.34 -10.59
CA THR A 467 14.11 7.67 -11.78
C THR A 467 12.97 7.44 -12.77
N ILE A 468 13.07 8.03 -13.96
CA ILE A 468 12.09 7.92 -15.04
C ILE A 468 12.74 7.14 -16.19
N ILE A 469 12.07 6.11 -16.70
CA ILE A 469 12.46 5.42 -17.93
C ILE A 469 11.39 5.67 -18.99
N THR A 470 11.79 6.18 -20.14
CA THR A 470 10.86 6.51 -21.22
C THR A 470 11.52 6.30 -22.60
N PRO A 471 10.74 6.02 -23.65
CA PRO A 471 11.27 6.07 -25.02
C PRO A 471 11.74 7.48 -25.40
N ASP A 472 12.77 7.56 -26.26
CA ASP A 472 13.34 8.84 -26.71
C ASP A 472 12.30 9.77 -27.37
N GLU A 473 11.31 9.19 -28.07
CA GLU A 473 10.21 9.91 -28.72
C GLU A 473 9.42 10.83 -27.75
N TYR A 474 9.30 10.45 -26.48
CA TYR A 474 8.51 11.19 -25.48
C TYR A 474 9.36 12.08 -24.56
N LEU A 475 10.69 12.11 -24.76
CA LEU A 475 11.63 12.82 -23.90
C LEU A 475 11.25 14.29 -23.68
N GLY A 476 10.91 15.01 -24.75
CA GLY A 476 10.56 16.43 -24.66
C GLY A 476 9.33 16.71 -23.78
N GLY A 477 8.31 15.85 -23.86
CA GLY A 477 7.12 15.94 -23.00
C GLY A 477 7.44 15.63 -21.53
N VAL A 478 8.26 14.61 -21.29
CA VAL A 478 8.69 14.22 -19.94
C VAL A 478 9.55 15.31 -19.29
N LEU A 479 10.51 15.90 -20.00
CA LEU A 479 11.33 16.99 -19.48
C LEU A 479 10.49 18.23 -19.16
N SER A 480 9.50 18.54 -19.99
CA SER A 480 8.55 19.64 -19.74
C SER A 480 7.76 19.41 -18.45
N LEU A 481 7.26 18.18 -18.23
CA LEU A 481 6.59 17.78 -16.98
C LEU A 481 7.55 17.90 -15.79
N CYS A 482 8.80 17.45 -15.95
CA CYS A 482 9.81 17.56 -14.90
C CYS A 482 10.02 19.02 -14.48
N MET A 483 10.18 19.93 -15.45
CA MET A 483 10.35 21.36 -15.19
C MET A 483 9.11 21.99 -14.54
N GLU A 484 7.90 21.66 -15.01
CA GLU A 484 6.66 22.15 -14.40
C GLU A 484 6.57 21.75 -12.92
N LYS A 485 7.04 20.56 -12.59
CA LYS A 485 7.03 19.98 -11.24
C LYS A 485 8.27 20.35 -10.41
N ARG A 486 9.06 21.33 -10.84
CA ARG A 486 10.28 21.82 -10.17
C ARG A 486 11.36 20.74 -10.05
N GLY A 487 11.42 19.82 -11.01
CA GLY A 487 12.42 18.79 -11.10
C GLY A 487 13.79 19.35 -11.49
N VAL A 488 14.83 18.97 -10.77
CA VAL A 488 16.23 19.28 -11.12
C VAL A 488 16.89 18.01 -11.64
N GLN A 489 17.28 18.03 -12.91
CA GLN A 489 17.93 16.88 -13.54
C GLN A 489 19.32 16.64 -12.92
N LYS A 490 19.57 15.39 -12.52
CA LYS A 490 20.86 14.92 -11.99
C LYS A 490 21.69 14.23 -13.06
N SER A 491 21.09 13.26 -13.74
CA SER A 491 21.77 12.45 -14.75
C SER A 491 20.79 11.96 -15.83
N SER A 492 21.34 11.63 -16.99
CA SER A 492 20.61 10.97 -18.08
C SER A 492 21.51 9.94 -18.74
N THR A 493 21.04 8.72 -18.86
CA THR A 493 21.77 7.59 -19.45
C THR A 493 20.88 6.87 -20.46
N ASN A 494 21.41 6.62 -21.65
CA ASN A 494 20.71 5.83 -22.66
C ASN A 494 20.82 4.35 -22.29
N ILE A 495 19.68 3.68 -22.16
CA ILE A 495 19.65 2.23 -21.91
C ILE A 495 19.91 1.50 -23.22
N ASP A 496 19.17 1.90 -24.25
CA ASP A 496 19.23 1.39 -25.62
C ASP A 496 19.15 2.56 -26.60
N ASN A 497 19.25 2.27 -27.90
CA ASN A 497 18.94 3.21 -28.99
C ASN A 497 17.49 3.75 -28.97
N THR A 498 16.61 3.23 -28.10
CA THR A 498 15.18 3.59 -28.06
C THR A 498 14.70 4.13 -26.72
N ARG A 499 15.47 3.97 -25.64
CA ARG A 499 15.03 4.27 -24.27
C ARG A 499 16.09 5.00 -23.48
N ILE A 500 15.62 5.94 -22.68
CA ILE A 500 16.45 6.82 -21.86
C ILE A 500 16.00 6.70 -20.40
N MET A 501 16.96 6.56 -19.51
CA MET A 501 16.79 6.69 -18.07
C MET A 501 17.21 8.09 -17.64
N ILE A 502 16.33 8.77 -16.92
CA ILE A 502 16.55 10.13 -16.40
C ILE A 502 16.40 10.08 -14.89
N GLN A 503 17.38 10.65 -14.18
CA GLN A 503 17.28 10.84 -12.73
C GLN A 503 17.11 12.32 -12.43
N CYS A 504 16.06 12.65 -11.69
CA CYS A 504 15.69 14.01 -11.32
C CYS A 504 15.36 14.11 -9.84
N TYR A 505 15.80 15.18 -9.20
CA TYR A 505 15.35 15.54 -7.86
C TYR A 505 14.02 16.26 -7.93
N PHE A 506 13.08 15.85 -7.11
CA PHE A 506 11.74 16.44 -7.07
C PHE A 506 11.28 16.72 -5.64
N PRO A 507 10.50 17.77 -5.44
CA PRO A 507 9.75 17.95 -4.19
C PRO A 507 8.63 16.92 -4.12
N LEU A 508 8.53 16.18 -3.02
CA LEU A 508 7.53 15.12 -2.84
C LEU A 508 6.10 15.65 -3.02
N ASN A 509 5.80 16.85 -2.53
CA ASN A 509 4.47 17.48 -2.64
C ASN A 509 3.98 17.65 -4.10
N GLU A 510 4.90 17.79 -5.05
CA GLU A 510 4.57 17.95 -6.48
C GLU A 510 4.29 16.60 -7.17
N ILE A 511 4.88 15.53 -6.65
CA ILE A 511 4.76 14.17 -7.19
C ILE A 511 3.52 13.46 -6.64
N VAL A 512 3.20 13.71 -5.37
CA VAL A 512 2.05 13.13 -4.67
C VAL A 512 0.72 13.49 -5.36
N ILE A 513 0.69 14.48 -6.26
CA ILE A 513 -0.53 14.89 -6.97
C ILE A 513 -0.33 14.77 -8.49
N ASP A 514 -1.10 13.87 -9.11
CA ASP A 514 -1.28 13.67 -10.56
C ASP A 514 -0.01 13.37 -11.37
N PHE A 515 1.17 13.18 -10.76
CA PHE A 515 2.42 13.03 -11.51
C PHE A 515 2.46 11.73 -12.31
N HIS A 516 2.09 10.62 -11.70
CA HIS A 516 2.10 9.32 -12.35
C HIS A 516 1.09 9.24 -13.51
N ASP A 517 -0.10 9.79 -13.33
CA ASP A 517 -1.15 9.80 -14.36
C ASP A 517 -0.81 10.73 -15.53
N THR A 518 -0.24 11.90 -15.24
CA THR A 518 0.25 12.81 -16.29
C THR A 518 1.43 12.22 -17.05
N LEU A 519 2.37 11.56 -16.37
CA LEU A 519 3.48 10.88 -17.01
C LEU A 519 2.98 9.75 -17.94
N LYS A 520 2.06 8.91 -17.46
CA LYS A 520 1.46 7.86 -18.29
C LYS A 520 0.69 8.44 -19.48
N SER A 521 -0.04 9.53 -19.29
CA SER A 521 -0.77 10.18 -20.39
C SER A 521 0.16 10.76 -21.46
N ILE A 522 1.28 11.36 -21.08
CA ILE A 522 2.25 11.94 -22.03
C ILE A 522 2.99 10.85 -22.80
N THR A 523 3.31 9.74 -22.11
CA THR A 523 4.12 8.65 -22.67
C THR A 523 3.28 7.53 -23.28
N SER A 524 1.97 7.70 -23.42
CA SER A 524 1.03 6.65 -23.84
C SER A 524 1.14 5.36 -23.01
N GLY A 525 1.56 5.46 -21.75
CA GLY A 525 1.78 4.35 -20.83
C GLY A 525 3.15 3.67 -20.92
N PHE A 526 4.06 4.11 -21.82
CA PHE A 526 5.41 3.54 -21.95
C PHE A 526 6.41 4.07 -20.93
N GLY A 527 6.10 5.18 -20.26
CA GLY A 527 6.92 5.75 -19.20
C GLY A 527 6.73 5.03 -17.87
N SER A 528 7.83 4.62 -17.24
CA SER A 528 7.83 4.13 -15.86
C SER A 528 8.55 5.09 -14.92
N PHE A 529 8.08 5.14 -13.68
CA PHE A 529 8.59 6.02 -12.65
C PHE A 529 8.86 5.23 -11.37
N SER A 530 10.01 5.50 -10.77
CA SER A 530 10.37 5.05 -9.43
C SER A 530 10.97 6.22 -8.65
N TYR A 531 10.90 6.20 -7.33
CA TYR A 531 11.51 7.24 -6.51
C TYR A 531 12.08 6.69 -5.21
N GLU A 532 13.11 7.37 -4.71
CA GLU A 532 13.77 7.10 -3.44
C GLU A 532 13.83 8.39 -2.60
N ASP A 533 13.85 8.26 -1.27
CA ASP A 533 13.98 9.42 -0.38
C ASP A 533 15.34 10.10 -0.53
N HIS A 534 15.34 11.42 -0.71
CA HIS A 534 16.55 12.25 -0.75
C HIS A 534 16.70 13.16 0.47
N GLY A 535 15.76 13.10 1.43
CA GLY A 535 15.79 13.92 2.63
C GLY A 535 15.14 15.29 2.43
N TYR A 536 15.58 16.29 3.20
CA TYR A 536 14.92 17.60 3.28
C TYR A 536 15.80 18.70 2.70
N GLU A 537 15.23 19.53 1.82
CA GLU A 537 15.91 20.68 1.24
C GLU A 537 15.20 21.99 1.58
N LEU A 538 16.00 23.07 1.61
CA LEU A 538 15.50 24.42 1.87
C LEU A 538 14.58 24.87 0.73
N SER A 539 13.39 25.36 1.04
CA SER A 539 12.43 25.81 0.03
C SER A 539 11.59 27.01 0.44
N ASN A 540 11.18 27.81 -0.55
CA ASN A 540 10.38 29.01 -0.34
C ASN A 540 8.88 28.68 -0.33
N LEU A 541 8.43 28.17 0.82
CA LEU A 541 7.04 27.78 1.04
C LEU A 541 6.20 28.95 1.60
N ILE A 542 4.96 29.03 1.12
CA ILE A 542 3.97 30.00 1.59
C ILE A 542 2.63 29.32 1.84
N LYS A 543 1.91 29.80 2.86
CA LYS A 543 0.53 29.40 3.13
C LYS A 543 -0.42 30.20 2.23
N LEU A 544 -1.18 29.49 1.41
CA LEU A 544 -2.26 30.02 0.58
C LEU A 544 -3.58 29.91 1.34
N ASN A 545 -4.20 31.05 1.64
CA ASN A 545 -5.48 31.12 2.34
C ASN A 545 -6.60 31.48 1.36
N ILE A 546 -7.74 30.81 1.46
CA ILE A 546 -8.96 31.19 0.76
C ILE A 546 -9.84 32.03 1.68
N LEU A 547 -10.40 33.11 1.14
CA LEU A 547 -11.36 33.96 1.84
C LEU A 547 -12.70 34.00 1.11
N LEU A 548 -13.77 33.93 1.88
CA LEU A 548 -15.13 34.16 1.43
C LEU A 548 -15.68 35.41 2.10
N ASN A 549 -16.01 36.43 1.30
CA ASN A 549 -16.44 37.74 1.79
C ASN A 549 -15.49 38.40 2.82
N GLY A 550 -14.20 38.04 2.78
CA GLY A 550 -13.18 38.55 3.71
C GLY A 550 -12.93 37.66 4.93
N ASN A 551 -13.75 36.62 5.16
CA ASN A 551 -13.51 35.64 6.22
C ASN A 551 -12.61 34.53 5.68
N VAL A 552 -11.53 34.23 6.40
CA VAL A 552 -10.61 33.13 6.05
C VAL A 552 -11.31 31.80 6.32
N VAL A 553 -11.26 30.91 5.35
CA VAL A 553 -11.71 29.51 5.47
C VAL A 553 -10.45 28.67 5.65
N GLU A 554 -10.15 28.29 6.89
CA GLU A 554 -8.89 27.64 7.26
C GLU A 554 -8.73 26.25 6.62
N GLU A 555 -9.84 25.55 6.39
CA GLU A 555 -9.88 24.19 5.84
C GLU A 555 -9.43 24.12 4.37
N LEU A 556 -9.53 25.24 3.65
CA LEU A 556 -9.05 25.36 2.27
C LEU A 556 -7.62 25.92 2.21
N GLY A 557 -7.00 26.13 3.37
CA GLY A 557 -5.61 26.53 3.49
C GLY A 557 -4.68 25.45 2.94
N THR A 558 -3.76 25.82 2.05
CA THR A 558 -2.79 24.89 1.47
C THR A 558 -1.38 25.46 1.53
N ILE A 559 -0.40 24.58 1.70
CA ILE A 559 1.02 24.95 1.64
C ILE A 559 1.48 24.76 0.21
N VAL A 560 2.03 25.83 -0.38
CA VAL A 560 2.47 25.83 -1.77
C VAL A 560 3.81 26.56 -1.91
N HIS A 561 4.57 26.20 -2.95
CA HIS A 561 5.75 26.96 -3.32
C HIS A 561 5.37 28.35 -3.87
N ALA A 562 6.20 29.35 -3.59
CA ALA A 562 5.94 30.74 -3.97
C ALA A 562 5.66 30.95 -5.47
N SER A 563 6.34 30.20 -6.35
CA SER A 563 6.15 30.32 -7.80
C SER A 563 4.77 29.86 -8.28
N LYS A 564 4.14 28.87 -7.62
CA LYS A 564 2.87 28.28 -8.06
C LYS A 564 1.64 28.88 -7.40
N ALA A 565 1.81 29.67 -6.34
CA ALA A 565 0.69 30.18 -5.56
C ALA A 565 -0.35 30.97 -6.38
N VAL A 566 0.08 31.75 -7.36
CA VAL A 566 -0.84 32.52 -8.23
C VAL A 566 -1.69 31.61 -9.11
N SER A 567 -1.06 30.63 -9.76
CA SER A 567 -1.76 29.69 -10.64
C SER A 567 -2.75 28.83 -9.85
N LEU A 568 -2.28 28.22 -8.76
CA LEU A 568 -3.09 27.34 -7.92
C LEU A 568 -4.21 28.11 -7.23
N GLY A 569 -3.94 29.31 -6.74
CA GLY A 569 -4.96 30.20 -6.16
C GLY A 569 -6.08 30.54 -7.15
N ARG A 570 -5.75 30.85 -8.41
CA ARG A 570 -6.76 31.07 -9.46
C ARG A 570 -7.58 29.82 -9.74
N LYS A 571 -6.93 28.65 -9.88
CA LYS A 571 -7.60 27.37 -10.12
C LYS A 571 -8.59 27.02 -9.00
N MET A 572 -8.19 27.21 -7.75
CA MET A 572 -9.05 26.98 -6.57
C MET A 572 -10.24 27.95 -6.53
N VAL A 573 -10.01 29.23 -6.79
CA VAL A 573 -11.07 30.25 -6.81
C VAL A 573 -12.10 29.95 -7.90
N LEU A 574 -11.67 29.57 -9.11
CA LEU A 574 -12.57 29.16 -10.20
C LEU A 574 -13.39 27.92 -9.83
N LYS A 575 -12.75 26.88 -9.28
CA LYS A 575 -13.45 25.66 -8.82
C LYS A 575 -14.53 25.99 -7.77
N LEU A 576 -14.26 26.92 -6.85
CA LEU A 576 -15.23 27.36 -5.85
C LEU A 576 -16.39 28.17 -6.44
N VAL A 577 -16.15 28.97 -7.49
CA VAL A 577 -17.22 29.70 -8.19
C VAL A 577 -18.23 28.75 -8.80
N ASP A 578 -17.77 27.64 -9.38
CA ASP A 578 -18.64 26.65 -10.02
C ASP A 578 -19.44 25.82 -9.01
N MET A 579 -18.87 25.56 -7.82
CA MET A 579 -19.49 24.70 -6.81
C MET A 579 -20.36 25.44 -5.78
N ILE A 580 -20.07 26.71 -5.48
CA ILE A 580 -20.86 27.47 -4.50
C ILE A 580 -22.17 27.95 -5.14
N PRO A 581 -23.34 27.60 -4.58
CA PRO A 581 -24.61 28.05 -5.12
C PRO A 581 -24.74 29.56 -5.02
N ARG A 582 -25.35 30.18 -6.04
CA ARG A 582 -25.62 31.62 -6.04
C ARG A 582 -26.53 31.99 -4.89
N GLN A 583 -26.31 33.17 -4.31
CA GLN A 583 -27.14 33.70 -3.25
C GLN A 583 -27.80 35.03 -3.66
N MET A 584 -28.68 35.58 -2.82
CA MET A 584 -29.34 36.87 -3.08
C MET A 584 -28.39 38.06 -3.03
N PHE A 585 -27.20 37.88 -2.45
CA PHE A 585 -26.10 38.84 -2.44
C PHE A 585 -24.88 38.31 -3.20
N GLN A 586 -23.95 39.20 -3.53
CA GLN A 586 -22.72 38.87 -4.24
C GLN A 586 -21.71 38.23 -3.28
N ILE A 587 -21.11 37.12 -3.69
CA ILE A 587 -20.07 36.45 -2.91
C ILE A 587 -18.72 36.75 -3.56
N ALA A 588 -17.81 37.36 -2.79
CA ALA A 588 -16.44 37.55 -3.22
C ALA A 588 -15.60 36.35 -2.74
N ILE A 589 -15.04 35.61 -3.68
CA ILE A 589 -14.15 34.49 -3.43
C ILE A 589 -12.74 34.98 -3.73
N GLN A 590 -11.85 34.90 -2.75
CA GLN A 590 -10.51 35.47 -2.84
C GLN A 590 -9.48 34.43 -2.39
N ALA A 591 -8.31 34.46 -3.03
CA ALA A 591 -7.13 33.76 -2.53
C ALA A 591 -6.12 34.80 -2.06
N SER A 592 -5.51 34.59 -0.90
CA SER A 592 -4.51 35.48 -0.32
C SER A 592 -3.25 34.75 0.13
N VAL A 593 -2.15 35.48 0.12
CA VAL A 593 -0.86 35.07 0.65
C VAL A 593 -0.35 36.21 1.53
N LYS A 594 -0.04 35.94 2.80
CA LYS A 594 0.43 36.96 3.77
C LYS A 594 -0.47 38.22 3.79
N GLY A 595 -1.79 38.04 3.69
CA GLY A 595 -2.78 39.12 3.65
C GLY A 595 -2.93 39.85 2.31
N LYS A 596 -2.06 39.60 1.31
CA LYS A 596 -2.19 40.15 -0.04
C LYS A 596 -3.08 39.25 -0.89
N ILE A 597 -4.11 39.83 -1.51
CA ILE A 597 -5.00 39.10 -2.43
C ILE A 597 -4.26 38.86 -3.76
N ILE A 598 -4.15 37.59 -4.15
CA ILE A 598 -3.47 37.15 -5.39
C ILE A 598 -4.46 36.81 -6.52
N ALA A 599 -5.66 36.36 -6.16
CA ALA A 599 -6.73 36.02 -7.09
C ALA A 599 -8.08 36.38 -6.47
N ARG A 600 -9.03 36.83 -7.29
CA ARG A 600 -10.37 37.21 -6.85
C ARG A 600 -11.36 36.94 -7.96
N GLU A 601 -12.42 36.22 -7.62
CA GLU A 601 -13.62 36.08 -8.45
C GLU A 601 -14.85 36.51 -7.66
N THR A 602 -15.89 36.92 -8.38
CA THR A 602 -17.15 37.37 -7.75
C THR A 602 -18.33 36.61 -8.32
N LEU A 603 -18.97 35.80 -7.47
CA LEU A 603 -20.19 35.10 -7.80
C LEU A 603 -21.35 36.10 -7.86
N LYS A 604 -22.03 36.15 -9.02
CA LYS A 604 -23.14 37.07 -9.24
C LYS A 604 -24.34 36.69 -8.38
N ALA A 605 -24.92 37.71 -7.75
CA ALA A 605 -26.15 37.56 -6.96
C ALA A 605 -27.36 37.22 -7.86
N TYR A 606 -28.29 36.43 -7.35
CA TYR A 606 -29.61 36.29 -7.96
C TYR A 606 -30.28 37.66 -8.08
N ARG A 607 -30.84 37.94 -9.25
CA ARG A 607 -31.52 39.21 -9.52
C ARG A 607 -32.95 38.90 -9.96
N LYS A 608 -33.91 39.25 -9.11
CA LYS A 608 -35.31 39.35 -9.51
C LYS A 608 -35.49 40.60 -10.36
N ASP A 609 -36.16 40.47 -11.50
CA ASP A 609 -36.60 41.63 -12.28
C ASP A 609 -37.77 42.33 -11.59
N VAL A 610 -37.44 43.29 -10.73
CA VAL A 610 -38.40 44.14 -10.01
C VAL A 610 -39.11 45.14 -10.92
N THR A 611 -38.65 45.31 -12.17
CA THR A 611 -39.20 46.28 -13.12
C THR A 611 -40.20 45.68 -14.10
N SER A 612 -40.26 44.34 -14.20
CA SER A 612 -41.19 43.59 -15.06
C SER A 612 -42.66 44.04 -14.97
N LYS A 613 -43.16 44.34 -13.76
CA LYS A 613 -44.54 44.80 -13.54
C LYS A 613 -44.82 46.26 -13.90
N LEU A 614 -43.79 47.07 -14.17
CA LEU A 614 -43.89 48.48 -14.53
C LEU A 614 -43.96 48.73 -16.05
N CYS A 615 -43.82 47.68 -16.87
CA CYS A 615 -43.77 47.77 -18.34
C CYS A 615 -45.14 47.82 -19.05
N GLY A 616 -46.26 47.91 -18.33
CA GLY A 616 -47.60 48.08 -18.91
C GLY A 616 -47.86 49.51 -19.43
N LYS A 617 -48.95 49.71 -20.21
CA LYS A 617 -49.39 50.89 -21.00
C LYS A 617 -49.33 52.33 -20.40
N ARG A 618 -48.68 52.56 -19.24
CA ARG A 618 -48.29 53.88 -18.70
C ARG A 618 -46.83 53.85 -18.20
N GLY A 619 -45.93 53.25 -18.99
CA GLY A 619 -44.53 53.07 -18.66
C GLY A 619 -43.70 54.29 -19.03
N GLY A 620 -43.23 55.04 -18.02
CA GLY A 620 -42.35 56.19 -18.25
C GLY A 620 -41.78 56.83 -16.98
N ASP A 621 -42.35 56.57 -15.80
CA ASP A 621 -41.88 57.19 -14.57
C ASP A 621 -40.59 56.55 -14.05
N ILE A 622 -39.46 57.17 -14.43
CA ILE A 622 -38.10 56.80 -14.02
C ILE A 622 -37.97 56.75 -12.49
N THR A 623 -38.72 57.59 -11.77
CA THR A 623 -38.62 57.68 -10.30
C THR A 623 -39.09 56.40 -9.61
N ARG A 624 -40.18 55.77 -10.08
CA ARG A 624 -40.69 54.49 -9.56
C ARG A 624 -39.74 53.34 -9.84
N LYS A 625 -39.14 53.32 -11.03
CA LYS A 625 -38.11 52.35 -11.42
C LYS A 625 -36.89 52.47 -10.51
N MET A 626 -36.39 53.68 -10.31
CA MET A 626 -35.26 53.98 -9.42
C MET A 626 -35.56 53.61 -7.96
N LYS A 627 -36.78 53.86 -7.46
CA LYS A 627 -37.19 53.50 -6.10
C LYS A 627 -37.11 51.99 -5.86
N LEU A 628 -37.61 51.17 -6.77
CA LEU A 628 -37.56 49.71 -6.66
C LEU A 628 -36.12 49.16 -6.77
N ILE A 629 -35.31 49.72 -7.67
CA ILE A 629 -33.89 49.36 -7.80
C ILE A 629 -33.12 49.72 -6.52
N LYS A 630 -33.38 50.89 -5.94
CA LYS A 630 -32.76 51.34 -4.70
C LYS A 630 -33.12 50.41 -3.53
N GLN A 631 -34.41 50.10 -3.36
CA GLN A 631 -34.88 49.13 -2.36
C GLN A 631 -34.23 47.75 -2.52
N GLN A 632 -34.13 47.24 -3.75
CA GLN A 632 -33.45 45.96 -4.02
C GLN A 632 -31.95 46.05 -3.65
N SER A 633 -31.28 47.16 -3.95
CA SER A 633 -29.86 47.35 -3.65
C SER A 633 -29.59 47.44 -2.14
N ASP A 634 -30.44 48.14 -1.39
CA ASP A 634 -30.30 48.29 0.06
C ASP A 634 -30.62 46.98 0.79
N ALA A 635 -31.64 46.24 0.33
CA ALA A 635 -31.94 44.90 0.82
C ALA A 635 -30.75 43.94 0.62
N LYS A 636 -30.11 43.96 -0.55
CA LYS A 636 -28.91 43.15 -0.83
C LYS A 636 -27.71 43.56 0.00
N LYS A 637 -27.51 44.86 0.26
CA LYS A 637 -26.44 45.34 1.17
C LYS A 637 -26.67 44.83 2.59
N LYS A 638 -27.91 44.91 3.09
CA LYS A 638 -28.27 44.40 4.42
C LYS A 638 -28.06 42.88 4.50
N MET A 639 -28.47 42.13 3.47
CA MET A 639 -28.24 40.68 3.38
C MET A 639 -26.74 40.35 3.35
N LYS A 640 -25.91 41.15 2.68
CA LYS A 640 -24.45 40.93 2.65
C LYS A 640 -23.80 41.14 4.02
N MET A 641 -24.26 42.12 4.81
CA MET A 641 -23.69 42.42 6.14
C MET A 641 -24.03 41.35 7.19
N VAL A 642 -25.22 40.74 7.07
CA VAL A 642 -25.72 39.75 8.04
C VAL A 642 -25.46 38.31 7.59
N GLY A 643 -25.30 38.08 6.28
CA GLY A 643 -25.16 36.76 5.71
C GLY A 643 -23.79 36.13 5.96
N ASN A 644 -23.73 35.22 6.93
CA ASN A 644 -22.68 34.20 6.97
C ASN A 644 -22.93 33.21 5.82
N ILE A 645 -21.89 32.95 5.04
CA ILE A 645 -21.95 31.95 3.97
C ILE A 645 -21.68 30.60 4.62
N GLU A 646 -22.72 29.81 4.84
CA GLU A 646 -22.56 28.38 5.12
C GLU A 646 -22.29 27.67 3.79
N ILE A 647 -21.10 27.11 3.68
CA ILE A 647 -20.73 26.27 2.54
C ILE A 647 -21.34 24.88 2.80
N PRO A 648 -22.12 24.33 1.86
CA PRO A 648 -22.63 22.97 2.00
C PRO A 648 -21.49 21.97 2.20
N ARG A 649 -21.71 20.95 3.05
CA ARG A 649 -20.72 19.88 3.27
C ARG A 649 -20.31 19.20 1.96
N ASP A 650 -21.27 18.97 1.07
CA ASP A 650 -21.02 18.38 -0.26
C ASP A 650 -20.06 19.23 -1.10
N THR A 651 -20.14 20.56 -1.00
CA THR A 651 -19.23 21.48 -1.67
C THR A 651 -17.81 21.33 -1.13
N PHE A 652 -17.63 21.21 0.20
CA PHE A 652 -16.32 20.93 0.79
C PHE A 652 -15.76 19.58 0.34
N ILE A 653 -16.60 18.54 0.38
CA ILE A 653 -16.22 17.18 -0.03
C ILE A 653 -15.76 17.20 -1.50
N ASN A 654 -16.45 17.87 -2.41
CA ASN A 654 -16.07 17.93 -3.83
C ASN A 654 -14.87 18.83 -4.13
N VAL A 655 -14.57 19.80 -3.26
CA VAL A 655 -13.35 20.62 -3.37
C VAL A 655 -12.14 19.82 -2.90
N LEU A 656 -12.29 19.08 -1.80
CA LEU A 656 -11.25 18.29 -1.13
C LEU A 656 -11.00 16.94 -1.81
N LYS A 657 -12.03 16.29 -2.35
CA LYS A 657 -11.91 15.22 -3.36
C LYS A 657 -11.34 15.87 -4.61
N ARG A 658 -10.07 15.60 -4.88
CA ARG A 658 -9.43 15.98 -6.14
C ARG A 658 -9.53 14.85 -7.13
#